data_AF-A0A2V7ZAH0-F1
#
_entry.id   AF-A0A2V7ZAH0-F1
#
_cell.length_a   1.000
_cell.length_b   1.000
_cell.length_c   1.000
_cell.angle_alpha   90.00
_cell.angle_beta   90.00
_cell.angle_gamma   90.00
#
_symmetry.space_group_name_H-M   'P 1'
#
loop_
_entity.id
_entity.type
_entity.pdbx_description
1 polymer ?
#
loop_
_entity_poly.entity_id
_entity_poly.type
_entity_poly.pdbx_seq_one_letter_code
_entity_poly.pdbx_strand_id
1 'polypeptide(L)'
;MLLVLACGPKTSPRTAPKGPAARPPKTAPAPKPRPPSQSVPMPKPPLREPLPAQLEAPPQTVTEPLLVKVGLASDLEAVTFPCCEETLDMAVENQTVPVTAAIKVEPAAAMAQQGYYRLQVAALRDERQAQDLAKQLERISGQSGEAFFDAGIDLYRVRIGHYPTREAAEADMRRLGASGVTGAFVVNEGAAVSAPALRITEGQTATVYNGRWLSVAPVGEPSVRVKGKRYRGRILVFLNDRGSLNLINELPVEDYLRGVVPSEMGPELYNQLEALKAQAVAARTYTLRNMGEFSREGYDICATPRCQVYGGIAVEHPLSDQAIRETAGQVLLYKGELVNALYSSTCGGHTEDVNVMFPLQKEPYLKAVPCMEAGVARVEGDLGPGVSFPAGFTQRLLPPPPGPAAPAESLAVRLEHLALLAGLPAPRERLAGIDRREVQRYIASAFDLALDARLFLAPEDIRYLLSNPPPDWSAEDRRRAAYLMRSGLVSGPPDQPLTEGEIERSLLALAELLRVVRREDVSFLSTADGKITVRSGKTDKTYDLPPGLATFRRQGDGLYSSALAMVPGDLLTLFWQGDRLVAATQEIDLDGIAFDRSSPYSNWTRFRTDSQLAAQVNTRFPGMGFQSFEIISRGVSGRVGKIRIFGDNAQTMDVDGLAVRWTLDVPDTLFTAKRLAPKDSEPGWLFTGRGFGHGVGMCQVGAYGMAQRGHTYREILTHYYTGVELGRARWKGRTAAGGTK
;
A
#
# COMPACT_ATOMS: atom_id res chain seq x y z
N MET A 1 -28.92 35.13 50.92
CA MET A 1 -30.21 35.81 51.17
C MET A 1 -31.34 34.87 50.75
N LEU A 2 -32.53 34.98 51.36
CA LEU A 2 -33.71 34.11 51.20
C LEU A 2 -34.43 34.30 49.83
N LEU A 3 -35.34 33.42 49.35
CA LEU A 3 -35.58 31.97 49.54
C LEU A 3 -36.51 31.41 48.41
N VAL A 4 -36.43 30.10 48.24
CA VAL A 4 -37.30 29.11 47.54
C VAL A 4 -38.83 29.32 47.57
N LEU A 5 -39.47 28.92 46.45
CA LEU A 5 -40.82 28.34 46.29
C LEU A 5 -40.74 27.35 45.10
N ALA A 6 -41.57 26.31 44.87
CA ALA A 6 -42.49 25.44 45.64
C ALA A 6 -42.82 24.21 44.72
N CYS A 7 -43.58 23.14 45.00
CA CYS A 7 -44.38 22.67 46.15
C CYS A 7 -44.58 21.12 46.07
N GLY A 8 -45.55 20.56 46.81
CA GLY A 8 -46.13 19.20 46.65
C GLY A 8 -47.60 19.18 47.15
N PRO A 9 -48.24 18.05 47.55
CA PRO A 9 -47.81 16.65 47.49
C PRO A 9 -48.92 15.61 47.07
N LYS A 10 -48.51 14.33 47.06
CA LYS A 10 -49.25 13.03 47.01
C LYS A 10 -50.78 12.95 47.24
N THR A 11 -51.43 12.04 46.51
CA THR A 11 -52.57 11.21 46.96
C THR A 11 -52.47 9.75 46.47
N SER A 12 -53.28 8.84 47.04
CA SER A 12 -53.44 7.39 46.75
C SER A 12 -54.71 6.88 47.49
N PRO A 13 -55.21 5.63 47.37
CA PRO A 13 -54.86 4.49 46.47
C PRO A 13 -56.09 3.90 45.72
N ARG A 14 -55.92 2.81 44.95
CA ARG A 14 -56.95 1.76 44.73
C ARG A 14 -56.34 0.46 44.16
N THR A 15 -56.96 -0.69 44.44
CA THR A 15 -56.42 -2.03 44.14
C THR A 15 -57.49 -3.06 43.73
N ALA A 16 -57.31 -3.74 42.59
CA ALA A 16 -57.90 -5.04 42.21
C ALA A 16 -57.47 -5.42 40.76
N PRO A 17 -57.57 -6.69 40.32
CA PRO A 17 -57.43 -7.97 41.02
C PRO A 17 -56.30 -8.84 40.42
N LYS A 18 -56.14 -10.11 40.85
CA LYS A 18 -55.09 -11.04 40.38
C LYS A 18 -55.51 -11.87 39.15
N GLY A 19 -54.59 -12.04 38.20
CA GLY A 19 -54.62 -13.12 37.19
C GLY A 19 -53.76 -14.34 37.61
N PRO A 20 -53.82 -15.47 36.87
CA PRO A 20 -53.15 -16.72 37.26
C PRO A 20 -51.62 -16.70 37.08
N ALA A 21 -50.93 -17.52 37.85
CA ALA A 21 -49.46 -17.52 37.93
C ALA A 21 -48.78 -18.29 36.77
N ALA A 22 -47.93 -17.62 36.01
CA ALA A 22 -46.95 -18.25 35.15
C ALA A 22 -45.74 -18.75 35.96
N ARG A 23 -45.18 -19.92 35.61
CA ARG A 23 -43.97 -20.45 36.25
C ARG A 23 -42.73 -19.63 35.83
N PRO A 24 -41.76 -19.37 36.74
CA PRO A 24 -40.47 -18.83 36.34
C PRO A 24 -39.69 -19.84 35.49
N PRO A 25 -38.82 -19.39 34.56
CA PRO A 25 -37.95 -20.27 33.80
C PRO A 25 -36.95 -20.98 34.73
N LYS A 26 -36.66 -22.25 34.46
CA LYS A 26 -35.64 -23.00 35.20
C LYS A 26 -34.26 -22.42 34.91
N THR A 27 -33.56 -21.97 35.95
CA THR A 27 -32.12 -21.69 35.87
C THR A 27 -31.35 -22.99 35.57
N ALA A 28 -30.44 -22.94 34.61
CA ALA A 28 -29.52 -24.03 34.35
C ALA A 28 -28.46 -24.09 35.48
N PRO A 29 -28.02 -25.28 35.92
CA PRO A 29 -26.99 -25.40 36.94
C PRO A 29 -25.63 -24.93 36.38
N ALA A 30 -24.85 -24.24 37.23
CA ALA A 30 -23.51 -23.78 36.85
C ALA A 30 -22.57 -24.97 36.52
N PRO A 31 -21.70 -24.86 35.51
CA PRO A 31 -20.74 -25.90 35.18
C PRO A 31 -19.73 -26.08 36.31
N LYS A 32 -19.40 -27.34 36.64
CA LYS A 32 -18.37 -27.67 37.63
C LYS A 32 -16.99 -27.16 37.18
N PRO A 33 -16.14 -26.68 38.11
CA PRO A 33 -14.76 -26.30 37.77
C PRO A 33 -13.99 -27.52 37.23
N ARG A 34 -13.18 -27.30 36.19
CA ARG A 34 -12.22 -28.31 35.72
C ARG A 34 -11.07 -28.45 36.75
N PRO A 35 -10.49 -29.66 36.91
CA PRO A 35 -9.24 -29.81 37.65
C PRO A 35 -8.10 -29.03 36.95
N PRO A 36 -7.07 -28.59 37.70
CA PRO A 36 -5.96 -27.84 37.12
C PRO A 36 -5.20 -28.68 36.10
N SER A 37 -5.06 -28.16 34.89
CA SER A 37 -4.20 -28.75 33.85
C SER A 37 -2.74 -28.62 34.27
N GLN A 38 -2.04 -29.74 34.43
CA GLN A 38 -0.60 -29.76 34.64
C GLN A 38 0.10 -29.07 33.46
N SER A 39 0.99 -28.12 33.76
CA SER A 39 1.80 -27.45 32.74
C SER A 39 2.83 -28.42 32.19
N VAL A 40 2.58 -28.96 31.00
CA VAL A 40 3.62 -29.57 30.16
C VAL A 40 4.64 -28.45 29.87
N PRO A 41 5.92 -28.58 30.27
CA PRO A 41 6.91 -27.54 29.99
C PRO A 41 7.13 -27.45 28.49
N MET A 42 7.11 -26.24 27.95
CA MET A 42 7.53 -26.01 26.57
C MET A 42 8.99 -26.47 26.40
N PRO A 43 9.36 -27.11 25.28
CA PRO A 43 10.77 -27.37 24.99
C PRO A 43 11.53 -26.04 24.98
N LYS A 44 12.71 -26.02 25.59
CA LYS A 44 13.61 -24.85 25.53
C LYS A 44 13.86 -24.50 24.05
N PRO A 45 13.93 -23.21 23.67
CA PRO A 45 14.43 -22.86 22.35
C PRO A 45 15.83 -23.45 22.19
N PRO A 46 16.17 -24.05 21.02
CA PRO A 46 17.50 -24.58 20.81
C PRO A 46 18.52 -23.44 20.92
N LEU A 47 19.65 -23.73 21.57
CA LEU A 47 20.80 -22.83 21.53
C LEU A 47 21.18 -22.59 20.06
N ARG A 48 21.50 -21.35 19.70
CA ARG A 48 22.04 -21.03 18.38
C ARG A 48 23.38 -21.75 18.22
N GLU A 49 23.39 -22.85 17.49
CA GLU A 49 24.63 -23.36 16.90
C GLU A 49 25.21 -22.27 15.98
N PRO A 50 26.54 -22.13 15.88
CA PRO A 50 27.16 -21.34 14.83
C PRO A 50 26.67 -21.83 13.47
N LEU A 51 26.43 -20.93 12.51
CA LEU A 51 26.07 -21.35 11.15
C LEU A 51 27.16 -22.31 10.63
N PRO A 52 26.79 -23.48 10.07
CA PRO A 52 27.72 -24.28 9.30
C PRO A 52 28.39 -23.41 8.24
N ALA A 53 29.69 -23.63 8.02
CA ALA A 53 30.41 -22.98 6.94
C ALA A 53 29.63 -23.17 5.62
N GLN A 54 29.59 -22.13 4.79
CA GLN A 54 28.78 -22.10 3.58
C GLN A 54 29.07 -23.35 2.72
N LEU A 55 28.08 -24.24 2.63
CA LEU A 55 28.11 -25.33 1.66
C LEU A 55 28.13 -24.69 0.27
N GLU A 56 29.30 -24.71 -0.36
CA GLU A 56 29.46 -24.26 -1.73
C GLU A 56 28.40 -24.92 -2.60
N ALA A 57 27.69 -24.11 -3.39
CA ALA A 57 26.61 -24.63 -4.22
C ALA A 57 27.21 -25.66 -5.19
N PRO A 58 26.67 -26.90 -5.27
CA PRO A 58 27.20 -27.90 -6.19
C PRO A 58 27.19 -27.32 -7.61
N PRO A 59 28.24 -27.56 -8.41
CA PRO A 59 28.46 -26.86 -9.67
C PRO A 59 27.22 -26.99 -10.55
N GLN A 60 26.64 -25.83 -10.91
CA GLN A 60 25.38 -25.80 -11.63
C GLN A 60 25.58 -26.41 -13.01
N THR A 61 25.05 -27.62 -13.21
CA THR A 61 24.80 -28.15 -14.56
C THR A 61 23.96 -27.12 -15.30
N VAL A 62 24.51 -26.55 -16.38
CA VAL A 62 23.86 -25.45 -17.11
C VAL A 62 22.63 -25.98 -17.86
N THR A 63 21.52 -26.05 -17.14
CA THR A 63 20.19 -26.13 -17.73
C THR A 63 19.91 -24.81 -18.44
N GLU A 64 19.44 -24.88 -19.69
CA GLU A 64 19.04 -23.69 -20.44
C GLU A 64 18.09 -22.81 -19.61
N PRO A 65 18.26 -21.48 -19.60
CA PRO A 65 17.43 -20.60 -18.80
C PRO A 65 15.98 -20.69 -19.27
N LEU A 66 15.05 -20.90 -18.33
CA LEU A 66 13.63 -20.92 -18.64
C LEU A 66 13.21 -19.53 -19.13
N LEU A 67 12.87 -19.45 -20.41
CA LEU A 67 12.37 -18.24 -21.07
C LEU A 67 10.88 -18.05 -20.76
N VAL A 68 10.45 -16.79 -20.77
CA VAL A 68 9.03 -16.40 -20.74
C VAL A 68 8.77 -15.40 -21.86
N LYS A 69 7.65 -15.54 -22.56
CA LYS A 69 7.15 -14.57 -23.54
C LYS A 69 6.17 -13.60 -22.88
N VAL A 70 6.52 -12.33 -22.86
CA VAL A 70 5.75 -11.26 -22.22
C VAL A 70 5.06 -10.41 -23.30
N GLY A 71 3.74 -10.41 -23.33
CA GLY A 71 2.95 -9.55 -24.22
C GLY A 71 3.05 -8.08 -23.79
N LEU A 72 3.74 -7.27 -24.60
CA LEU A 72 3.94 -5.83 -24.38
C LEU A 72 2.79 -5.00 -24.97
N ALA A 73 2.25 -5.43 -26.11
CA ALA A 73 1.07 -4.86 -26.75
C ALA A 73 0.48 -5.86 -27.76
N SER A 74 -0.82 -5.78 -28.02
CA SER A 74 -1.52 -6.59 -29.02
C SER A 74 -2.17 -5.71 -30.09
N ASP A 75 -2.57 -6.32 -31.20
CA ASP A 75 -3.39 -5.71 -32.25
C ASP A 75 -2.80 -4.42 -32.87
N LEU A 76 -1.49 -4.38 -33.06
CA LEU A 76 -0.80 -3.28 -33.73
C LEU A 76 -0.89 -3.40 -35.26
N GLU A 77 -1.18 -2.28 -35.92
CA GLU A 77 -1.12 -2.17 -37.39
C GLU A 77 0.33 -2.19 -37.91
N ALA A 78 1.28 -1.71 -37.10
CA ALA A 78 2.71 -1.72 -37.41
C ALA A 78 3.59 -1.72 -36.14
N VAL A 79 4.82 -2.20 -36.28
CA VAL A 79 5.89 -2.07 -35.26
C VAL A 79 7.11 -1.42 -35.91
N THR A 80 7.62 -0.34 -35.31
CA THR A 80 8.86 0.32 -35.77
C THR A 80 10.00 0.07 -34.78
N PHE A 81 11.17 -0.31 -35.30
CA PHE A 81 12.41 -0.36 -34.52
C PHE A 81 13.36 0.76 -34.99
N PRO A 82 13.94 1.55 -34.07
CA PRO A 82 14.96 2.53 -34.41
C PRO A 82 16.25 1.83 -34.82
N CYS A 83 17.07 2.51 -35.64
CA CYS A 83 18.34 1.98 -36.14
C CYS A 83 19.55 2.73 -35.55
N CYS A 84 20.74 2.23 -35.88
CA CYS A 84 22.04 2.91 -35.77
C CYS A 84 22.54 3.30 -34.36
N GLU A 85 21.73 3.17 -33.31
CA GLU A 85 22.21 3.18 -31.91
C GLU A 85 22.59 1.78 -31.40
N GLU A 86 21.95 0.73 -31.94
CA GLU A 86 22.04 -0.66 -31.48
C GLU A 86 22.24 -1.57 -32.72
N THR A 87 23.15 -2.55 -32.67
CA THR A 87 23.27 -3.60 -33.71
C THR A 87 22.25 -4.71 -33.41
N LEU A 88 21.47 -5.12 -34.40
CA LEU A 88 20.34 -6.05 -34.23
C LEU A 88 20.44 -7.24 -35.19
N ASP A 89 20.36 -8.45 -34.65
CA ASP A 89 20.16 -9.68 -35.40
C ASP A 89 18.66 -9.90 -35.61
N MET A 90 18.23 -9.94 -36.87
CA MET A 90 16.83 -10.05 -37.22
C MET A 90 16.55 -11.25 -38.12
N ALA A 91 15.44 -11.96 -37.87
CA ALA A 91 15.03 -13.10 -38.67
C ALA A 91 13.50 -13.27 -38.73
N VAL A 92 12.95 -13.50 -39.93
CA VAL A 92 11.56 -13.95 -40.10
C VAL A 92 11.56 -15.48 -40.16
N GLU A 93 10.88 -16.12 -39.21
CA GLU A 93 11.01 -17.55 -38.90
C GLU A 93 12.49 -17.96 -38.72
N ASN A 94 13.14 -18.45 -39.79
CA ASN A 94 14.55 -18.84 -39.84
C ASN A 94 15.35 -18.08 -40.94
N GLN A 95 14.78 -17.07 -41.59
CA GLN A 95 15.42 -16.28 -42.64
C GLN A 95 15.96 -14.97 -42.08
N THR A 96 17.29 -14.80 -42.08
CA THR A 96 17.95 -13.57 -41.64
C THR A 96 17.53 -12.37 -42.49
N VAL A 97 17.18 -11.27 -41.83
CA VAL A 97 16.84 -9.98 -42.44
C VAL A 97 18.02 -9.03 -42.19
N PRO A 98 18.69 -8.50 -43.23
CA PRO A 98 19.72 -7.49 -43.03
C PRO A 98 19.10 -6.18 -42.52
N VAL A 99 19.81 -5.46 -41.65
CA VAL A 99 19.36 -4.19 -41.07
C VAL A 99 20.48 -3.17 -41.11
N THR A 100 20.22 -2.04 -41.76
CA THR A 100 21.15 -0.92 -41.96
C THR A 100 20.50 0.44 -41.67
N ALA A 101 19.16 0.53 -41.77
CA ALA A 101 18.36 1.71 -41.46
C ALA A 101 17.10 1.35 -40.64
N ALA A 102 16.28 2.35 -40.31
CA ALA A 102 15.11 2.17 -39.46
C ALA A 102 14.05 1.33 -40.19
N ILE A 103 13.51 0.33 -39.48
CA ILE A 103 12.57 -0.63 -40.05
C ILE A 103 11.15 -0.44 -39.52
N LYS A 104 10.18 -0.55 -40.42
CA LYS A 104 8.74 -0.67 -40.11
C LYS A 104 8.26 -2.05 -40.51
N VAL A 105 7.67 -2.78 -39.57
CA VAL A 105 7.09 -4.11 -39.73
C VAL A 105 5.58 -3.97 -39.81
N GLU A 106 4.94 -4.56 -40.82
CA GLU A 106 3.51 -4.49 -41.09
C GLU A 106 2.97 -5.87 -41.51
N PRO A 107 1.67 -6.15 -41.32
CA PRO A 107 1.02 -7.29 -41.95
C PRO A 107 1.11 -7.24 -43.48
N ALA A 108 1.39 -8.39 -44.09
CA ALA A 108 1.38 -8.59 -45.55
C ALA A 108 0.59 -9.84 -45.99
N ALA A 109 -0.06 -10.51 -45.04
CA ALA A 109 -0.75 -11.76 -45.27
C ALA A 109 -1.95 -11.66 -46.23
N ALA A 110 -2.16 -12.72 -47.01
CA ALA A 110 -3.46 -12.95 -47.63
C ALA A 110 -4.45 -13.48 -46.58
N MET A 111 -5.66 -12.95 -46.60
CA MET A 111 -6.76 -13.43 -45.76
C MET A 111 -7.44 -14.63 -46.44
N ALA A 112 -7.69 -15.72 -45.69
CA ALA A 112 -8.34 -16.94 -46.17
C ALA A 112 -9.79 -16.71 -46.57
N GLN A 113 -10.45 -15.81 -45.83
CA GLN A 113 -11.77 -15.27 -46.07
C GLN A 113 -11.68 -13.77 -45.81
N GLN A 114 -12.52 -12.96 -46.47
CA GLN A 114 -12.79 -11.63 -45.94
C GLN A 114 -13.43 -11.82 -44.57
N GLY A 115 -12.73 -11.42 -43.52
CA GLY A 115 -13.26 -11.46 -42.17
C GLY A 115 -14.45 -10.53 -42.06
N TYR A 116 -15.57 -11.08 -41.59
CA TYR A 116 -16.79 -10.33 -41.35
C TYR A 116 -16.64 -9.50 -40.08
N TYR A 117 -17.31 -8.36 -40.05
CA TYR A 117 -17.32 -7.50 -38.90
C TYR A 117 -18.46 -7.88 -37.96
N ARG A 118 -18.26 -7.70 -36.66
CA ARG A 118 -19.32 -7.70 -35.63
C ARG A 118 -19.17 -6.46 -34.77
N LEU A 119 -20.18 -6.17 -33.96
CA LEU A 119 -20.06 -5.18 -32.89
C LEU A 119 -19.79 -5.90 -31.57
N GLN A 120 -18.67 -5.59 -30.94
CA GLN A 120 -18.43 -5.91 -29.53
C GLN A 120 -19.22 -4.92 -28.68
N VAL A 121 -20.18 -5.41 -27.88
CA VAL A 121 -21.07 -4.54 -27.10
C VAL A 121 -20.77 -4.55 -25.61
N ALA A 122 -20.49 -5.73 -25.04
CA ALA A 122 -20.16 -5.86 -23.62
C ALA A 122 -19.19 -7.02 -23.35
N ALA A 123 -18.63 -7.05 -22.14
CA ALA A 123 -17.86 -8.17 -21.62
C ALA A 123 -18.15 -8.35 -20.13
N LEU A 124 -18.75 -9.48 -19.75
CA LEU A 124 -19.40 -9.69 -18.45
C LEU A 124 -18.82 -10.93 -17.75
N ARG A 125 -18.74 -10.94 -16.41
CA ARG A 125 -18.18 -12.08 -15.65
C ARG A 125 -19.15 -13.26 -15.52
N ASP A 126 -20.44 -12.99 -15.61
CA ASP A 126 -21.49 -14.01 -15.51
C ASP A 126 -21.98 -14.42 -16.90
N GLU A 127 -22.02 -15.73 -17.14
CA GLU A 127 -22.46 -16.31 -18.42
C GLU A 127 -23.91 -15.96 -18.75
N ARG A 128 -24.79 -16.00 -17.75
CA ARG A 128 -26.22 -15.84 -17.93
C ARG A 128 -26.57 -14.38 -18.22
N GLN A 129 -25.97 -13.43 -17.51
CA GLN A 129 -26.05 -12.00 -17.83
C GLN A 129 -25.57 -11.73 -19.27
N ALA A 130 -24.49 -12.39 -19.71
CA ALA A 130 -24.00 -12.25 -21.08
C ALA A 130 -24.97 -12.83 -22.12
N GLN A 131 -25.48 -14.05 -21.92
CA GLN A 131 -26.46 -14.68 -22.81
C GLN A 131 -27.79 -13.91 -22.87
N ASP A 132 -28.26 -13.36 -21.75
CA ASP A 132 -29.52 -12.62 -21.70
C ASP A 132 -29.37 -11.21 -22.30
N LEU A 133 -28.20 -10.57 -22.14
CA LEU A 133 -27.86 -9.34 -22.87
C LEU A 133 -27.73 -9.59 -24.39
N ALA A 134 -27.14 -10.71 -24.82
CA ALA A 134 -27.07 -11.09 -26.23
C ALA A 134 -28.48 -11.18 -26.85
N LYS A 135 -29.41 -11.90 -26.21
CA LYS A 135 -30.82 -12.02 -26.62
C LYS A 135 -31.60 -10.70 -26.54
N GLN A 136 -31.19 -9.76 -25.69
CA GLN A 136 -31.77 -8.41 -25.65
C GLN A 136 -31.30 -7.57 -26.83
N LEU A 137 -29.99 -7.55 -27.09
CA LEU A 137 -29.42 -6.79 -28.20
C LEU A 137 -29.87 -7.35 -29.56
N GLU A 138 -30.05 -8.67 -29.69
CA GLU A 138 -30.63 -9.29 -30.89
C GLU A 138 -32.03 -8.74 -31.19
N ARG A 139 -32.90 -8.64 -30.18
CA ARG A 139 -34.25 -8.07 -30.33
C ARG A 139 -34.27 -6.57 -30.64
N ILE A 140 -33.27 -5.81 -30.18
CA ILE A 140 -33.13 -4.37 -30.44
C ILE A 140 -32.55 -4.11 -31.84
N SER A 141 -31.61 -4.95 -32.27
CA SER A 141 -30.86 -4.76 -33.50
C SER A 141 -31.47 -5.43 -34.72
N GLY A 142 -32.17 -6.56 -34.55
CA GLY A 142 -32.51 -7.48 -35.65
C GLY A 142 -31.30 -8.25 -36.19
N GLN A 143 -30.20 -8.32 -35.41
CA GLN A 143 -28.91 -8.88 -35.79
C GLN A 143 -28.51 -9.97 -34.77
N SER A 144 -27.92 -11.08 -35.24
CA SER A 144 -27.66 -12.25 -34.40
C SER A 144 -26.76 -11.94 -33.20
N GLY A 145 -27.25 -12.18 -32.00
CA GLY A 145 -26.57 -11.90 -30.74
C GLY A 145 -25.94 -13.14 -30.12
N GLU A 146 -24.68 -13.04 -29.71
CA GLU A 146 -23.93 -14.17 -29.17
C GLU A 146 -23.15 -13.76 -27.90
N ALA A 147 -23.10 -14.69 -26.95
CA ALA A 147 -22.27 -14.60 -25.75
C ALA A 147 -21.34 -15.81 -25.66
N PHE A 148 -20.03 -15.58 -25.63
CA PHE A 148 -19.03 -16.64 -25.52
C PHE A 148 -17.92 -16.25 -24.54
N PHE A 149 -17.33 -17.23 -23.85
CA PHE A 149 -16.23 -16.98 -22.93
C PHE A 149 -14.93 -16.63 -23.67
N ASP A 150 -14.38 -15.44 -23.43
CA ASP A 150 -13.03 -15.09 -23.88
C ASP A 150 -12.05 -15.12 -22.70
N ALA A 151 -11.28 -16.21 -22.59
CA ALA A 151 -10.15 -16.33 -21.67
C ALA A 151 -9.11 -15.19 -21.85
N GLY A 152 -9.00 -14.65 -23.08
CA GLY A 152 -8.21 -13.47 -23.40
C GLY A 152 -8.61 -12.21 -22.65
N ILE A 153 -9.79 -12.16 -21.99
CA ILE A 153 -10.19 -11.10 -21.04
C ILE A 153 -10.84 -11.60 -19.73
N ASP A 154 -10.96 -12.92 -19.51
CA ASP A 154 -11.64 -13.54 -18.36
C ASP A 154 -13.09 -13.04 -18.18
N LEU A 155 -13.78 -12.89 -19.33
CA LEU A 155 -15.14 -12.36 -19.45
C LEU A 155 -15.87 -13.05 -20.60
N TYR A 156 -17.17 -13.26 -20.44
CA TYR A 156 -18.09 -13.59 -21.53
C TYR A 156 -18.30 -12.35 -22.39
N ARG A 157 -17.78 -12.37 -23.61
CA ARG A 157 -17.97 -11.32 -24.61
C ARG A 157 -19.36 -11.43 -25.21
N VAL A 158 -20.08 -10.31 -25.22
CA VAL A 158 -21.34 -10.16 -25.97
C VAL A 158 -21.06 -9.44 -27.28
N ARG A 159 -21.34 -10.10 -28.40
CA ARG A 159 -21.15 -9.58 -29.76
C ARG A 159 -22.44 -9.71 -30.56
N ILE A 160 -22.67 -8.80 -31.51
CA ILE A 160 -23.87 -8.78 -32.36
C ILE A 160 -23.54 -8.57 -33.84
N GLY A 161 -24.38 -9.17 -34.69
CA GLY A 161 -24.40 -9.00 -36.14
C GLY A 161 -23.28 -9.70 -36.88
N HIS A 162 -23.33 -9.58 -38.21
CA HIS A 162 -22.41 -10.16 -39.17
C HIS A 162 -22.40 -9.29 -40.43
N TYR A 163 -21.46 -8.35 -40.53
CA TYR A 163 -21.44 -7.31 -41.56
C TYR A 163 -20.29 -7.54 -42.55
N PRO A 164 -20.52 -7.46 -43.88
CA PRO A 164 -19.49 -7.74 -44.88
C PRO A 164 -18.45 -6.61 -45.02
N THR A 165 -18.74 -5.39 -44.55
CA THR A 165 -17.79 -4.27 -44.57
C THR A 165 -17.79 -3.51 -43.24
N ARG A 166 -16.72 -2.76 -43.00
CA ARG A 166 -16.55 -1.96 -41.77
C ARG A 166 -17.56 -0.82 -41.73
N GLU A 167 -17.87 -0.23 -42.88
CA GLU A 167 -18.81 0.87 -43.07
C GLU A 167 -20.24 0.43 -42.75
N ALA A 168 -20.60 -0.81 -43.10
CA ALA A 168 -21.88 -1.41 -42.76
C ALA A 168 -21.99 -1.69 -41.24
N ALA A 169 -20.94 -2.24 -40.62
CA ALA A 169 -20.88 -2.41 -39.18
C ALA A 169 -20.97 -1.07 -38.44
N GLU A 170 -20.24 -0.05 -38.88
CA GLU A 170 -20.30 1.29 -38.30
C GLU A 170 -21.66 1.98 -38.53
N ALA A 171 -22.31 1.77 -39.67
CA ALA A 171 -23.65 2.31 -39.92
C ALA A 171 -24.66 1.74 -38.92
N ASP A 172 -24.60 0.43 -38.66
CA ASP A 172 -25.45 -0.20 -37.66
C ASP A 172 -25.06 0.19 -36.23
N MET A 173 -23.75 0.31 -35.94
CA MET A 173 -23.24 0.86 -34.67
C MET A 173 -23.77 2.27 -34.38
N ARG A 174 -23.83 3.14 -35.40
CA ARG A 174 -24.42 4.48 -35.29
C ARG A 174 -25.93 4.43 -35.04
N ARG A 175 -26.68 3.55 -35.74
CA ARG A 175 -28.12 3.31 -35.49
C ARG A 175 -28.39 2.80 -34.07
N LEU A 176 -27.56 1.88 -33.60
CA LEU A 176 -27.69 1.23 -32.30
C LEU A 176 -27.27 2.16 -31.16
N GLY A 177 -26.26 3.02 -31.36
CA GLY A 177 -25.92 4.12 -30.47
C GLY A 177 -27.08 5.10 -30.29
N ALA A 178 -27.76 5.47 -31.39
CA ALA A 178 -29.00 6.26 -31.34
C ALA A 178 -30.20 5.52 -30.69
N SER A 179 -30.07 4.19 -30.50
CA SER A 179 -31.02 3.32 -29.81
C SER A 179 -30.56 2.95 -28.38
N GLY A 180 -29.57 3.66 -27.82
CA GLY A 180 -29.06 3.49 -26.46
C GLY A 180 -27.89 2.50 -26.29
N VAL A 181 -27.55 1.72 -27.31
CA VAL A 181 -26.43 0.76 -27.30
C VAL A 181 -25.11 1.52 -27.52
N THR A 182 -24.67 2.21 -26.47
CA THR A 182 -23.45 3.03 -26.46
C THR A 182 -22.21 2.25 -26.06
N GLY A 183 -21.03 2.69 -26.49
CA GLY A 183 -19.75 2.02 -26.20
C GLY A 183 -19.44 0.78 -27.05
N ALA A 184 -20.37 0.34 -27.90
CA ALA A 184 -20.10 -0.73 -28.85
C ALA A 184 -19.03 -0.32 -29.87
N PHE A 185 -18.16 -1.26 -30.27
CA PHE A 185 -17.12 -1.02 -31.26
C PHE A 185 -16.99 -2.17 -32.27
N VAL A 186 -16.56 -1.82 -33.49
CA VAL A 186 -16.39 -2.78 -34.58
C VAL A 186 -15.18 -3.68 -34.31
N VAL A 187 -15.40 -5.00 -34.34
CA VAL A 187 -14.37 -6.04 -34.32
C VAL A 187 -14.44 -6.86 -35.61
N ASN A 188 -13.30 -7.42 -36.04
CA ASN A 188 -13.24 -8.33 -37.18
C ASN A 188 -13.17 -9.79 -36.68
N GLU A 189 -13.95 -10.68 -37.31
CA GLU A 189 -14.05 -12.12 -37.05
C GLU A 189 -14.05 -12.91 -38.36
N GLY A 190 -13.74 -14.21 -38.31
CA GLY A 190 -13.63 -15.03 -39.52
C GLY A 190 -12.43 -14.70 -40.42
N ALA A 191 -11.74 -13.57 -40.16
CA ALA A 191 -10.37 -13.38 -40.58
C ALA A 191 -9.54 -14.55 -40.04
N ALA A 192 -9.10 -15.40 -40.97
CA ALA A 192 -8.04 -16.36 -40.76
C ALA A 192 -6.94 -16.04 -41.77
N VAL A 193 -5.70 -16.02 -41.31
CA VAL A 193 -4.53 -15.80 -42.16
C VAL A 193 -4.21 -17.10 -42.92
N SER A 194 -4.44 -17.14 -44.24
CA SER A 194 -4.14 -18.32 -45.08
C SER A 194 -2.67 -18.40 -45.47
N ALA A 195 -2.11 -17.27 -45.90
CA ALA A 195 -0.70 -17.13 -46.22
C ALA A 195 -0.10 -16.08 -45.26
N PRO A 196 0.43 -16.48 -44.10
CA PRO A 196 1.05 -15.56 -43.16
C PRO A 196 2.30 -14.94 -43.78
N ALA A 197 2.35 -13.61 -43.78
CA ALA A 197 3.49 -12.85 -44.27
C ALA A 197 3.61 -11.50 -43.56
N LEU A 198 4.85 -11.03 -43.43
CA LEU A 198 5.23 -9.74 -42.85
C LEU A 198 5.92 -8.89 -43.92
N ARG A 199 5.49 -7.63 -44.08
CA ARG A 199 6.24 -6.63 -44.83
C ARG A 199 7.21 -5.95 -43.88
N ILE A 200 8.48 -5.93 -44.26
CA ILE A 200 9.52 -5.16 -43.58
C ILE A 200 9.95 -4.06 -44.55
N THR A 201 9.76 -2.82 -44.13
CA THR A 201 10.11 -1.62 -44.88
C THR A 201 11.31 -0.96 -44.23
N GLU A 202 12.43 -0.88 -44.94
CA GLU A 202 13.68 -0.25 -44.55
C GLU A 202 13.92 0.99 -45.42
N GLY A 203 13.84 2.19 -44.83
CA GLY A 203 13.96 3.44 -45.58
C GLY A 203 12.89 3.59 -46.67
N GLN A 204 13.26 3.35 -47.93
CA GLN A 204 12.34 3.33 -49.10
C GLN A 204 12.09 1.93 -49.67
N THR A 205 12.83 0.91 -49.21
CA THR A 205 12.74 -0.46 -49.71
C THR A 205 11.74 -1.26 -48.88
N ALA A 206 10.83 -2.00 -49.50
CA ALA A 206 9.90 -2.88 -48.80
C ALA A 206 9.99 -4.32 -49.33
N THR A 207 10.18 -5.28 -48.43
CA THR A 207 10.29 -6.71 -48.74
C THR A 207 9.24 -7.49 -47.95
N VAL A 208 8.59 -8.46 -48.59
CA VAL A 208 7.61 -9.34 -47.95
C VAL A 208 8.22 -10.70 -47.69
N TYR A 209 8.17 -11.14 -46.43
CA TYR A 209 8.68 -12.43 -45.97
C TYR A 209 7.51 -13.31 -45.53
N ASN A 210 7.53 -14.59 -45.92
CA ASN A 210 6.51 -15.56 -45.48
C ASN A 210 6.82 -16.01 -44.04
N GLY A 211 5.81 -15.97 -43.17
CA GLY A 211 5.96 -16.25 -41.74
C GLY A 211 4.96 -15.47 -40.88
N ARG A 212 4.85 -15.89 -39.62
CA ARG A 212 4.15 -15.17 -38.55
C ARG A 212 5.12 -14.52 -37.57
N TRP A 213 6.32 -15.07 -37.41
CA TRP A 213 7.30 -14.64 -36.42
C TRP A 213 8.40 -13.81 -37.05
N LEU A 214 8.65 -12.65 -36.46
CA LEU A 214 9.90 -11.90 -36.62
C LEU A 214 10.60 -11.84 -35.26
N SER A 215 11.81 -12.37 -35.18
CA SER A 215 12.72 -12.21 -34.04
C SER A 215 13.62 -11.00 -34.25
N VAL A 216 13.80 -10.20 -33.20
CA VAL A 216 14.76 -9.10 -33.09
C VAL A 216 15.60 -9.32 -31.84
N ALA A 217 16.82 -9.81 -32.01
CA ALA A 217 17.79 -10.00 -30.94
C ALA A 217 18.87 -8.90 -31.00
N PRO A 218 19.43 -8.47 -29.86
CA PRO A 218 20.46 -7.44 -29.86
C PRO A 218 21.86 -8.07 -29.94
N VAL A 219 22.77 -7.38 -30.60
CA VAL A 219 24.18 -7.78 -30.78
C VAL A 219 25.06 -6.81 -30.00
N GLY A 220 25.88 -7.35 -29.09
CA GLY A 220 26.75 -6.56 -28.21
C GLY A 220 26.02 -6.00 -26.97
N GLU A 221 25.09 -5.07 -27.14
CA GLU A 221 24.26 -4.60 -26.02
C GLU A 221 23.26 -5.68 -25.58
N PRO A 222 22.96 -5.84 -24.27
CA PRO A 222 22.06 -6.89 -23.78
C PRO A 222 20.56 -6.52 -23.90
N SER A 223 20.18 -5.65 -24.85
CA SER A 223 18.83 -5.11 -24.92
C SER A 223 18.42 -4.60 -26.30
N VAL A 224 17.11 -4.64 -26.59
CA VAL A 224 16.48 -4.05 -27.78
C VAL A 224 15.58 -2.88 -27.38
N ARG A 225 15.63 -1.78 -28.13
CA ARG A 225 14.69 -0.65 -28.01
C ARG A 225 13.46 -0.80 -28.92
N VAL A 226 12.26 -0.71 -28.34
CA VAL A 226 11.00 -0.69 -29.09
C VAL A 226 9.92 0.14 -28.36
N LYS A 227 9.09 0.88 -29.12
CA LYS A 227 8.06 1.81 -28.59
C LYS A 227 8.55 2.72 -27.45
N GLY A 228 9.78 3.22 -27.55
CA GLY A 228 10.37 4.16 -26.58
C GLY A 228 10.93 3.54 -25.29
N LYS A 229 10.95 2.20 -25.16
CA LYS A 229 11.52 1.48 -24.01
C LYS A 229 12.61 0.50 -24.45
N ARG A 230 13.58 0.22 -23.58
CA ARG A 230 14.61 -0.84 -23.74
C ARG A 230 14.23 -2.08 -22.92
N TYR A 231 14.41 -3.27 -23.50
CA TYR A 231 14.05 -4.57 -22.91
C TYR A 231 15.20 -5.58 -23.04
N ARG A 232 15.36 -6.49 -22.06
CA ARG A 232 16.35 -7.58 -22.11
C ARG A 232 15.91 -8.71 -23.03
N GLY A 233 16.87 -9.55 -23.44
CA GLY A 233 16.60 -10.68 -24.34
C GLY A 233 16.23 -10.17 -25.73
N ARG A 234 15.25 -10.82 -26.37
CA ARG A 234 14.78 -10.46 -27.72
C ARG A 234 13.35 -9.95 -27.73
N ILE A 235 13.03 -9.17 -28.75
CA ILE A 235 11.66 -8.81 -29.10
C ILE A 235 11.18 -9.76 -30.18
N LEU A 236 9.97 -10.28 -30.04
CA LEU A 236 9.26 -11.01 -31.07
C LEU A 236 8.08 -10.17 -31.55
N VAL A 237 7.88 -10.11 -32.86
CA VAL A 237 6.64 -9.61 -33.47
C VAL A 237 5.90 -10.81 -34.04
N PHE A 238 4.64 -10.99 -33.63
CA PHE A 238 3.81 -12.14 -34.01
C PHE A 238 2.57 -11.69 -34.78
N LEU A 239 2.38 -12.23 -35.99
CA LEU A 239 1.14 -12.09 -36.75
C LEU A 239 0.07 -13.04 -36.19
N ASN A 240 -0.86 -12.47 -35.44
CA ASN A 240 -1.99 -13.21 -34.87
C ASN A 240 -3.03 -13.56 -35.97
N ASP A 241 -4.01 -14.41 -35.64
CA ASP A 241 -5.01 -14.88 -36.61
C ASP A 241 -5.93 -13.78 -37.16
N ARG A 242 -6.09 -12.67 -36.43
CA ARG A 242 -6.87 -11.50 -36.85
C ARG A 242 -6.16 -10.66 -37.92
N GLY A 243 -4.91 -11.00 -38.25
CA GLY A 243 -4.11 -10.28 -39.24
C GLY A 243 -3.39 -9.05 -38.68
N SER A 244 -3.35 -8.87 -37.36
CA SER A 244 -2.67 -7.77 -36.66
C SER A 244 -1.42 -8.26 -35.92
N LEU A 245 -0.55 -7.33 -35.49
CA LEU A 245 0.74 -7.65 -34.88
C LEU A 245 0.69 -7.57 -33.34
N ASN A 246 1.08 -8.66 -32.68
CA ASN A 246 1.37 -8.66 -31.25
C ASN A 246 2.88 -8.43 -31.02
N LEU A 247 3.20 -7.53 -30.10
CA LEU A 247 4.55 -7.19 -29.68
C LEU A 247 4.89 -7.90 -28.38
N ILE A 248 5.92 -8.72 -28.39
CA ILE A 248 6.26 -9.67 -27.34
C ILE A 248 7.74 -9.51 -26.97
N ASN A 249 8.10 -9.70 -25.70
CA ASN A 249 9.48 -9.78 -25.24
C ASN A 249 9.76 -11.19 -24.72
N GLU A 250 10.76 -11.87 -25.28
CA GLU A 250 11.21 -13.20 -24.84
C GLU A 250 12.58 -13.10 -24.15
N LEU A 251 12.62 -13.50 -22.88
CA LEU A 251 13.79 -13.38 -22.01
C LEU A 251 13.76 -14.42 -20.87
N PRO A 252 14.89 -14.71 -20.20
CA PRO A 252 14.90 -15.54 -18.99
C PRO A 252 13.96 -15.02 -17.90
N VAL A 253 13.28 -15.90 -17.18
CA VAL A 253 12.38 -15.54 -16.07
C VAL A 253 13.10 -14.69 -15.01
N GLU A 254 14.37 -14.97 -14.70
CA GLU A 254 15.14 -14.17 -13.74
C GLU A 254 15.44 -12.74 -14.24
N ASP A 255 15.60 -12.52 -15.55
CA ASP A 255 15.74 -11.16 -16.12
C ASP A 255 14.39 -10.44 -16.22
N TYR A 256 13.31 -11.16 -16.55
CA TYR A 256 11.95 -10.61 -16.50
C TYR A 256 11.60 -10.04 -15.12
N LEU A 257 11.96 -10.76 -14.05
CA LEU A 257 11.73 -10.31 -12.68
C LEU A 257 12.41 -8.97 -12.36
N ARG A 258 13.53 -8.63 -13.03
CA ARG A 258 14.24 -7.35 -12.82
C ARG A 258 13.45 -6.16 -13.34
N GLY A 259 12.56 -6.38 -14.31
CA GLY A 259 11.56 -5.39 -14.74
C GLY A 259 10.22 -5.48 -13.99
N VAL A 260 9.95 -6.55 -13.22
CA VAL A 260 8.70 -6.72 -12.45
C VAL A 260 8.86 -6.26 -11.00
N VAL A 261 9.80 -6.84 -10.25
CA VAL A 261 9.96 -6.59 -8.80
C VAL A 261 10.03 -5.10 -8.46
N PRO A 262 10.82 -4.25 -9.15
CA PRO A 262 10.84 -2.81 -8.87
C PRO A 262 9.66 -2.03 -9.48
N SER A 263 8.92 -2.57 -10.45
CA SER A 263 7.65 -1.97 -10.92
C SER A 263 6.51 -2.18 -9.92
N GLU A 264 6.55 -3.31 -9.21
CA GLU A 264 5.55 -3.74 -8.23
C GLU A 264 5.85 -3.24 -6.81
N MET A 265 7.13 -3.26 -6.44
CA MET A 265 7.65 -2.87 -5.13
C MET A 265 8.89 -1.98 -5.33
N GLY A 266 8.65 -0.73 -5.73
CA GLY A 266 9.69 0.28 -5.98
C GLY A 266 10.71 0.42 -4.83
N PRO A 267 11.98 0.01 -5.01
CA PRO A 267 12.93 -0.12 -3.90
C PRO A 267 13.35 1.18 -3.21
N GLU A 268 13.19 2.32 -3.88
CA GLU A 268 13.41 3.66 -3.30
C GLU A 268 12.49 3.92 -2.10
N LEU A 269 11.23 3.47 -2.21
CA LEU A 269 10.22 3.56 -1.13
C LEU A 269 10.23 2.30 -0.26
N TYR A 270 10.38 1.13 -0.88
CA TYR A 270 10.28 -0.18 -0.21
C TYR A 270 11.67 -0.85 -0.05
N ASN A 271 12.58 -0.12 0.59
CA ASN A 271 14.02 -0.44 0.70
C ASN A 271 14.41 -1.67 1.57
N GLN A 272 13.48 -2.58 1.87
CA GLN A 272 13.75 -3.78 2.68
C GLN A 272 13.99 -5.01 1.79
N LEU A 273 15.20 -5.57 1.86
CA LEU A 273 15.63 -6.71 1.05
C LEU A 273 14.71 -7.93 1.21
N GLU A 274 14.24 -8.22 2.42
CA GLU A 274 13.37 -9.38 2.70
C GLU A 274 11.96 -9.24 2.08
N ALA A 275 11.43 -8.02 1.98
CA ALA A 275 10.18 -7.75 1.28
C ALA A 275 10.35 -7.91 -0.24
N LEU A 276 11.45 -7.38 -0.80
CA LEU A 276 11.79 -7.54 -2.22
C LEU A 276 12.04 -9.01 -2.60
N LYS A 277 12.61 -9.81 -1.68
CA LYS A 277 12.74 -11.27 -1.84
C LYS A 277 11.38 -11.97 -1.83
N ALA A 278 10.46 -11.56 -0.96
CA ALA A 278 9.10 -12.07 -0.97
C ALA A 278 8.39 -11.74 -2.30
N GLN A 279 8.49 -10.49 -2.77
CA GLN A 279 7.97 -10.07 -4.08
C GLN A 279 8.60 -10.89 -5.23
N ALA A 280 9.92 -11.11 -5.22
CA ALA A 280 10.59 -11.90 -6.24
C ALA A 280 10.11 -13.37 -6.28
N VAL A 281 9.94 -14.03 -5.13
CA VAL A 281 9.44 -15.42 -5.07
C VAL A 281 7.96 -15.50 -5.46
N ALA A 282 7.12 -14.57 -4.99
CA ALA A 282 5.71 -14.53 -5.38
C ALA A 282 5.57 -14.31 -6.90
N ALA A 283 6.25 -13.29 -7.44
CA ALA A 283 6.23 -12.98 -8.86
C ALA A 283 6.76 -14.13 -9.74
N ARG A 284 7.87 -14.77 -9.34
CA ARG A 284 8.41 -15.96 -10.04
C ARG A 284 7.38 -17.09 -10.05
N THR A 285 6.72 -17.33 -8.93
CA THR A 285 5.71 -18.40 -8.81
C THR A 285 4.49 -18.11 -9.68
N TYR A 286 3.95 -16.88 -9.63
CA TYR A 286 2.82 -16.46 -10.47
C TYR A 286 3.15 -16.60 -11.97
N THR A 287 4.34 -16.16 -12.37
CA THR A 287 4.83 -16.27 -13.76
C THR A 287 4.83 -17.72 -14.24
N LEU A 288 5.36 -18.64 -13.42
CA LEU A 288 5.47 -20.06 -13.76
C LEU A 288 4.13 -20.78 -13.68
N ARG A 289 3.23 -20.36 -12.78
CA ARG A 289 1.89 -20.96 -12.63
C ARG A 289 0.96 -20.64 -13.79
N ASN A 290 1.08 -19.45 -14.37
CA ASN A 290 0.18 -18.94 -15.42
C ASN A 290 0.83 -18.92 -16.82
N MET A 291 2.04 -19.50 -16.95
CA MET A 291 2.78 -19.59 -18.21
C MET A 291 1.95 -20.30 -19.30
N GLY A 292 1.63 -19.56 -20.36
CA GLY A 292 0.87 -20.06 -21.52
C GLY A 292 -0.61 -19.67 -21.53
N GLU A 293 -1.10 -18.89 -20.55
CA GLU A 293 -2.48 -18.34 -20.51
C GLU A 293 -2.87 -17.68 -21.84
N PHE A 294 -1.93 -16.96 -22.45
CA PHE A 294 -2.14 -16.19 -23.69
C PHE A 294 -1.56 -16.87 -24.93
N SER A 295 -1.36 -18.20 -24.90
CA SER A 295 -0.65 -18.95 -25.97
C SER A 295 -1.22 -18.74 -27.38
N ARG A 296 -2.53 -18.48 -27.54
CA ARG A 296 -3.17 -18.10 -28.82
C ARG A 296 -2.71 -16.74 -29.37
N GLU A 297 -2.31 -15.83 -28.49
CA GLU A 297 -1.77 -14.51 -28.80
C GLU A 297 -0.24 -14.54 -28.98
N GLY A 298 0.39 -15.73 -28.89
CA GLY A 298 1.82 -15.95 -29.08
C GLY A 298 2.68 -15.76 -27.83
N TYR A 299 2.12 -15.34 -26.69
CA TYR A 299 2.87 -15.07 -25.46
C TYR A 299 2.34 -15.84 -24.23
N ASP A 300 3.12 -15.85 -23.15
CA ASP A 300 2.81 -16.60 -21.94
C ASP A 300 2.07 -15.77 -20.89
N ILE A 301 2.46 -14.49 -20.73
CA ILE A 301 1.98 -13.58 -19.68
C ILE A 301 1.91 -12.12 -20.20
N CYS A 302 1.05 -11.27 -19.63
CA CYS A 302 0.91 -9.86 -20.02
C CYS A 302 1.77 -8.89 -19.18
N ALA A 303 2.17 -7.76 -19.77
CA ALA A 303 2.99 -6.73 -19.11
C ALA A 303 2.22 -5.72 -18.22
N THR A 304 0.97 -6.03 -17.83
CA THR A 304 0.02 -5.07 -17.23
C THR A 304 -0.49 -5.55 -15.85
N PRO A 305 -1.10 -4.67 -15.03
CA PRO A 305 -1.66 -5.04 -13.72
C PRO A 305 -2.75 -6.13 -13.70
N ARG A 306 -3.17 -6.69 -14.85
CA ARG A 306 -3.94 -7.95 -14.88
C ARG A 306 -3.06 -9.14 -14.47
N CYS A 307 -1.82 -9.15 -14.96
CA CYS A 307 -0.86 -10.21 -14.72
C CYS A 307 0.16 -9.70 -13.70
N GLN A 308 1.17 -8.95 -14.16
CA GLN A 308 2.18 -8.27 -13.34
C GLN A 308 2.68 -7.04 -14.11
N VAL A 309 3.03 -5.96 -13.41
CA VAL A 309 3.57 -4.75 -14.05
C VAL A 309 5.00 -5.01 -14.52
N TYR A 310 5.28 -4.82 -15.81
CA TYR A 310 6.62 -5.00 -16.37
C TYR A 310 7.17 -3.71 -16.99
N GLY A 311 8.22 -3.16 -16.36
CA GLY A 311 8.79 -1.86 -16.72
C GLY A 311 9.78 -1.88 -17.90
N GLY A 312 10.43 -3.02 -18.16
CA GLY A 312 11.64 -3.11 -18.98
C GLY A 312 12.90 -2.75 -18.18
N ILE A 313 13.99 -2.39 -18.86
CA ILE A 313 15.30 -2.13 -18.20
C ILE A 313 15.30 -0.85 -17.37
N ALA A 314 14.49 0.15 -17.74
CA ALA A 314 14.51 1.48 -17.13
C ALA A 314 14.07 1.55 -15.65
N VAL A 315 13.62 0.42 -15.08
CA VAL A 315 13.24 0.30 -13.66
C VAL A 315 14.17 -0.62 -12.86
N GLU A 316 15.19 -1.22 -13.50
CA GLU A 316 16.11 -2.14 -12.81
C GLU A 316 16.87 -1.44 -11.69
N HIS A 317 16.96 -2.08 -10.53
CA HIS A 317 17.55 -1.50 -9.34
C HIS A 317 18.42 -2.53 -8.57
N PRO A 318 19.64 -2.17 -8.10
CA PRO A 318 20.58 -3.12 -7.50
C PRO A 318 20.02 -3.93 -6.32
N LEU A 319 19.14 -3.34 -5.51
CA LEU A 319 18.54 -4.01 -4.34
C LEU A 319 17.49 -5.08 -4.73
N SER A 320 16.67 -4.81 -5.76
CA SER A 320 15.74 -5.82 -6.28
C SER A 320 16.50 -6.89 -7.06
N ASP A 321 17.55 -6.52 -7.79
CA ASP A 321 18.43 -7.48 -8.46
C ASP A 321 19.13 -8.42 -7.46
N GLN A 322 19.53 -7.91 -6.29
CA GLN A 322 20.04 -8.73 -5.19
C GLN A 322 18.96 -9.69 -4.65
N ALA A 323 17.75 -9.20 -4.39
CA ALA A 323 16.63 -10.03 -3.94
C ALA A 323 16.28 -11.15 -4.94
N ILE A 324 16.33 -10.86 -6.24
CA ILE A 324 16.10 -11.84 -7.31
C ILE A 324 17.22 -12.89 -7.31
N ARG A 325 18.50 -12.49 -7.30
CA ARG A 325 19.64 -13.43 -7.25
C ARG A 325 19.62 -14.34 -6.02
N GLU A 326 19.39 -13.77 -4.82
CA GLU A 326 19.33 -14.56 -3.57
C GLU A 326 18.11 -15.50 -3.51
N THR A 327 17.09 -15.27 -4.34
CA THR A 327 15.90 -16.13 -4.46
C THR A 327 15.84 -16.93 -5.77
N ALA A 328 16.91 -16.95 -6.57
CA ALA A 328 16.89 -17.55 -7.91
C ALA A 328 16.34 -18.99 -7.92
N GLY A 329 15.39 -19.25 -8.81
CA GLY A 329 14.67 -20.53 -8.93
C GLY A 329 13.77 -20.91 -7.74
N GLN A 330 13.67 -20.11 -6.66
CA GLN A 330 12.78 -20.39 -5.53
C GLN A 330 11.33 -20.01 -5.86
N VAL A 331 10.39 -20.90 -5.50
CA VAL A 331 8.96 -20.81 -5.78
C VAL A 331 8.12 -21.25 -4.59
N LEU A 332 6.86 -20.81 -4.52
CA LEU A 332 5.89 -21.34 -3.58
C LEU A 332 5.14 -22.54 -4.14
N LEU A 333 5.01 -23.59 -3.32
CA LEU A 333 4.29 -24.81 -3.63
C LEU A 333 3.19 -25.07 -2.59
N TYR A 334 2.08 -25.67 -3.03
CA TYR A 334 1.05 -26.22 -2.15
C TYR A 334 0.79 -27.67 -2.56
N LYS A 335 1.09 -28.62 -1.67
CA LYS A 335 1.04 -30.08 -1.95
C LYS A 335 1.87 -30.49 -3.18
N GLY A 336 3.00 -29.81 -3.41
CA GLY A 336 3.92 -30.05 -4.53
C GLY A 336 3.63 -29.24 -5.81
N GLU A 337 2.42 -28.69 -5.96
CA GLU A 337 2.03 -27.90 -7.14
C GLU A 337 2.30 -26.41 -6.96
N LEU A 338 2.60 -25.69 -8.06
CA LEU A 338 2.77 -24.23 -8.05
C LEU A 338 1.49 -23.52 -7.59
N VAL A 339 1.63 -22.54 -6.71
CA VAL A 339 0.50 -21.72 -6.27
C VAL A 339 0.23 -20.54 -7.19
N ASN A 340 -1.04 -20.14 -7.29
CA ASN A 340 -1.42 -18.84 -7.87
C ASN A 340 -1.06 -17.74 -6.86
N ALA A 341 0.17 -17.24 -6.90
CA ALA A 341 0.73 -16.32 -5.92
C ALA A 341 0.24 -14.88 -6.11
N LEU A 342 -1.08 -14.67 -5.95
CA LEU A 342 -1.70 -13.34 -6.02
C LEU A 342 -1.14 -12.40 -4.95
N TYR A 343 -0.90 -11.14 -5.31
CA TYR A 343 -0.44 -10.10 -4.41
C TYR A 343 -1.10 -8.75 -4.75
N SER A 344 -1.16 -7.82 -3.81
CA SER A 344 -1.67 -6.46 -4.06
C SER A 344 -1.10 -5.42 -3.10
N SER A 345 -1.12 -4.14 -3.49
CA SER A 345 -0.43 -3.06 -2.78
C SER A 345 -0.75 -3.00 -1.28
N THR A 346 -1.99 -2.68 -0.94
CA THR A 346 -2.40 -2.35 0.43
C THR A 346 -3.69 -3.07 0.74
N CYS A 347 -3.76 -3.83 1.83
CA CYS A 347 -4.94 -4.63 2.18
C CYS A 347 -5.88 -3.95 3.17
N GLY A 348 -5.46 -2.86 3.82
CA GLY A 348 -6.26 -2.14 4.82
C GLY A 348 -6.27 -2.80 6.20
N GLY A 349 -5.20 -3.55 6.53
CA GLY A 349 -5.04 -4.29 7.79
C GLY A 349 -5.52 -5.76 7.79
N HIS A 350 -6.20 -6.25 6.76
CA HIS A 350 -6.59 -7.65 6.63
C HIS A 350 -6.71 -8.06 5.15
N THR A 351 -6.21 -9.25 4.80
CA THR A 351 -6.41 -9.84 3.47
C THR A 351 -7.76 -10.57 3.39
N GLU A 352 -8.19 -10.97 2.20
CA GLU A 352 -9.52 -11.55 1.95
C GLU A 352 -9.44 -12.92 1.28
N ASP A 353 -10.44 -13.76 1.53
CA ASP A 353 -10.61 -15.07 0.89
C ASP A 353 -10.81 -14.90 -0.63
N VAL A 354 -10.06 -15.66 -1.44
CA VAL A 354 -10.03 -15.49 -2.91
C VAL A 354 -11.42 -15.49 -3.56
N ASN A 355 -12.32 -16.36 -3.10
CA ASN A 355 -13.67 -16.51 -3.66
C ASN A 355 -14.61 -15.34 -3.35
N VAL A 356 -14.21 -14.37 -2.52
CA VAL A 356 -14.98 -13.14 -2.30
C VAL A 356 -14.71 -12.13 -3.43
N MET A 357 -13.45 -12.06 -3.90
CA MET A 357 -13.01 -11.13 -4.94
C MET A 357 -13.03 -11.73 -6.36
N PHE A 358 -12.81 -13.04 -6.45
CA PHE A 358 -12.78 -13.85 -7.68
C PHE A 358 -13.70 -15.08 -7.50
N PRO A 359 -15.03 -14.98 -7.65
CA PRO A 359 -15.99 -16.01 -7.21
C PRO A 359 -15.83 -17.44 -7.79
N LEU A 360 -15.09 -17.60 -8.88
CA LEU A 360 -14.78 -18.90 -9.50
C LEU A 360 -13.54 -19.58 -8.88
N GLN A 361 -12.63 -18.81 -8.28
CA GLN A 361 -11.41 -19.29 -7.63
C GLN A 361 -11.70 -19.81 -6.22
N LYS A 362 -10.96 -20.85 -5.79
CA LYS A 362 -11.21 -21.65 -4.56
C LYS A 362 -9.93 -22.16 -3.90
N GLU A 363 -8.81 -21.51 -4.20
CA GLU A 363 -7.45 -21.86 -3.81
C GLU A 363 -7.31 -21.92 -2.26
N PRO A 364 -6.97 -23.07 -1.67
CA PRO A 364 -7.01 -23.27 -0.22
C PRO A 364 -5.90 -22.50 0.53
N TYR A 365 -4.91 -21.98 -0.18
CA TYR A 365 -3.81 -21.16 0.33
C TYR A 365 -4.06 -19.65 0.22
N LEU A 366 -5.07 -19.20 -0.55
CA LEU A 366 -5.45 -17.79 -0.66
C LEU A 366 -6.58 -17.47 0.32
N LYS A 367 -6.20 -17.35 1.60
CA LYS A 367 -7.09 -17.11 2.73
C LYS A 367 -6.90 -15.75 3.38
N ALA A 368 -7.98 -15.24 3.96
CA ALA A 368 -8.01 -14.02 4.75
C ALA A 368 -7.12 -14.17 6.00
N VAL A 369 -6.07 -13.37 6.09
CA VAL A 369 -5.17 -13.29 7.26
C VAL A 369 -5.06 -11.84 7.76
N PRO A 370 -4.92 -11.62 9.09
CA PRO A 370 -4.67 -10.29 9.64
C PRO A 370 -3.31 -9.76 9.18
N CYS A 371 -3.27 -8.60 8.54
CA CYS A 371 -2.03 -7.93 8.14
C CYS A 371 -1.48 -7.11 9.31
N MET A 372 -1.29 -7.78 10.44
CA MET A 372 -0.91 -7.20 11.72
C MET A 372 -0.28 -8.26 12.62
N GLU A 373 0.54 -7.83 13.55
CA GLU A 373 1.21 -8.71 14.51
C GLU A 373 0.33 -8.99 15.73
N ALA A 374 0.47 -10.18 16.32
CA ALA A 374 -0.35 -10.63 17.44
C ALA A 374 0.25 -10.16 18.77
N GLY A 375 -0.36 -9.14 19.36
CA GLY A 375 0.01 -8.62 20.68
C GLY A 375 0.52 -7.17 20.64
N VAL A 376 0.74 -6.61 21.83
CA VAL A 376 1.24 -5.25 22.03
C VAL A 376 2.16 -5.28 23.24
N ALA A 377 3.41 -4.83 23.09
CA ALA A 377 4.35 -4.72 24.19
C ALA A 377 3.91 -3.59 25.13
N ARG A 378 3.89 -3.85 26.44
CA ARG A 378 3.58 -2.85 27.46
C ARG A 378 4.80 -2.53 28.31
N VAL A 379 5.03 -1.25 28.54
CA VAL A 379 5.97 -0.72 29.52
C VAL A 379 5.19 0.25 30.40
N GLU A 380 4.96 -0.14 31.65
CA GLU A 380 4.25 0.67 32.64
C GLU A 380 5.14 1.83 33.10
N GLY A 381 4.53 3.01 33.28
CA GLY A 381 5.18 4.16 33.89
C GLY A 381 4.85 4.30 35.36
N ASP A 382 5.72 4.96 36.11
CA ASP A 382 5.55 5.22 37.54
C ASP A 382 4.94 6.60 37.86
N LEU A 383 4.47 7.33 36.85
CA LEU A 383 3.69 8.57 37.01
C LEU A 383 2.19 8.26 37.20
N GLY A 384 1.54 9.00 38.08
CA GLY A 384 0.07 9.02 38.17
C GLY A 384 -0.57 9.46 36.84
N PRO A 385 -1.81 9.03 36.54
CA PRO A 385 -2.44 9.24 35.23
C PRO A 385 -2.77 10.72 34.95
N GLY A 386 -2.64 11.13 33.69
CA GLY A 386 -3.06 12.45 33.21
C GLY A 386 -2.06 13.60 33.46
N VAL A 387 -0.87 13.31 33.99
CA VAL A 387 0.22 14.29 34.13
C VAL A 387 0.79 14.60 32.75
N SER A 388 0.83 15.87 32.36
CA SER A 388 1.30 16.30 31.04
C SER A 388 2.83 16.19 30.88
N PHE A 389 3.27 15.98 29.65
CA PHE A 389 4.65 16.18 29.22
C PHE A 389 4.83 17.64 28.74
N PRO A 390 5.97 18.31 29.01
CA PRO A 390 7.13 17.80 29.73
C PRO A 390 7.00 17.87 31.26
N ALA A 391 5.99 18.55 31.82
CA ALA A 391 5.85 18.85 33.24
C ALA A 391 6.16 17.68 34.18
N GLY A 392 5.55 16.51 33.97
CA GLY A 392 5.78 15.32 34.81
C GLY A 392 7.21 14.76 34.77
N PHE A 393 7.99 15.09 33.75
CA PHE A 393 9.41 14.74 33.62
C PHE A 393 10.30 15.84 34.19
N THR A 394 10.06 17.11 33.83
CA THR A 394 10.86 18.25 34.30
C THR A 394 10.68 18.56 35.78
N GLN A 395 9.54 18.21 36.40
CA GLN A 395 9.33 18.29 37.85
C GLN A 395 10.00 17.13 38.62
N ARG A 396 10.48 16.09 37.94
CA ARG A 396 11.31 15.02 38.53
C ARG A 396 12.80 15.28 38.36
N LEU A 397 13.19 15.75 37.17
CA LEU A 397 14.56 16.16 36.87
C LEU A 397 14.98 17.38 37.71
N LEU A 398 14.09 18.37 37.78
CA LEU A 398 14.27 19.65 38.47
C LEU A 398 13.08 19.85 39.41
N PRO A 399 13.07 19.24 40.62
CA PRO A 399 11.96 19.40 41.54
C PRO A 399 11.76 20.85 41.99
N PRO A 400 10.51 21.31 42.15
CA PRO A 400 10.21 22.60 42.78
C PRO A 400 10.62 22.60 44.27
N PRO A 401 10.81 23.78 44.87
CA PRO A 401 11.09 23.90 46.31
C PRO A 401 9.96 23.30 47.18
N PRO A 402 10.27 22.79 48.39
CA PRO A 402 9.29 22.14 49.25
C PRO A 402 8.32 23.16 49.90
N GLY A 403 7.05 23.09 49.52
CA GLY A 403 5.97 23.93 50.06
C GLY A 403 5.41 24.91 49.02
N PRO A 404 4.53 25.84 49.43
CA PRO A 404 3.98 26.85 48.54
C PRO A 404 5.03 27.95 48.27
N ALA A 405 5.60 27.94 47.06
CA ALA A 405 6.52 28.95 46.56
C ALA A 405 5.88 29.80 45.45
N ALA A 406 6.39 31.01 45.23
CA ALA A 406 5.96 31.84 44.10
C ALA A 406 6.42 31.22 42.75
N PRO A 407 5.71 31.43 41.62
CA PRO A 407 6.14 30.89 40.33
C PRO A 407 7.56 31.29 39.90
N ALA A 408 7.97 32.54 40.21
CA ALA A 408 9.32 33.04 39.94
C ALA A 408 10.40 32.38 40.85
N GLU A 409 10.07 32.16 42.13
CA GLU A 409 10.94 31.48 43.10
C GLU A 409 11.12 30.00 42.74
N SER A 410 10.02 29.32 42.38
CA SER A 410 10.05 27.94 41.88
C SER A 410 10.87 27.82 40.59
N LEU A 411 10.73 28.76 39.67
CA LEU A 411 11.54 28.80 38.45
C LEU A 411 13.03 29.06 38.74
N ALA A 412 13.37 30.02 39.61
CA ALA A 412 14.74 30.31 40.00
C ALA A 412 15.45 29.09 40.60
N VAL A 413 14.86 28.44 41.61
CA VAL A 413 15.40 27.23 42.25
C VAL A 413 15.64 26.10 41.24
N ARG A 414 14.74 25.94 40.26
CA ARG A 414 14.85 24.90 39.23
C ARG A 414 15.93 25.22 38.18
N LEU A 415 16.15 26.50 37.86
CA LEU A 415 17.23 26.94 36.98
C LEU A 415 18.60 26.91 37.69
N GLU A 416 18.66 27.25 38.98
CA GLU A 416 19.84 27.07 39.83
C GLU A 416 20.25 25.60 39.91
N HIS A 417 19.30 24.70 40.16
CA HIS A 417 19.56 23.25 40.15
C HIS A 417 20.00 22.75 38.76
N LEU A 418 19.41 23.27 37.67
CA LEU A 418 19.84 22.93 36.32
C LEU A 418 21.28 23.39 36.01
N ALA A 419 21.66 24.59 36.45
CA ALA A 419 23.03 25.08 36.32
C ALA A 419 24.02 24.18 37.08
N LEU A 420 23.70 23.77 38.30
CA LEU A 420 24.50 22.84 39.09
C LEU A 420 24.66 21.47 38.41
N LEU A 421 23.57 20.92 37.83
CA LEU A 421 23.63 19.67 37.06
C LEU A 421 24.46 19.79 35.77
N ALA A 422 24.54 20.99 35.19
CA ALA A 422 25.38 21.30 34.03
C ALA A 422 26.85 21.62 34.39
N GLY A 423 27.21 21.62 35.68
CA GLY A 423 28.54 22.03 36.15
C GLY A 423 28.81 23.55 36.05
N LEU A 424 27.76 24.35 35.85
CA LEU A 424 27.83 25.81 35.75
C LEU A 424 27.71 26.47 37.13
N PRO A 425 28.26 27.69 37.32
CA PRO A 425 28.04 28.46 38.54
C PRO A 425 26.55 28.80 38.69
N ALA A 426 26.06 28.81 39.93
CA ALA A 426 24.70 29.24 40.22
C ALA A 426 24.46 30.70 39.76
N PRO A 427 23.30 31.01 39.16
CA PRO A 427 22.88 32.37 38.83
C PRO A 427 23.09 33.35 40.00
N ARG A 428 23.76 34.46 39.74
CA ARG A 428 24.04 35.50 40.77
C ARG A 428 22.91 36.49 40.97
N GLU A 429 21.99 36.55 40.02
CA GLU A 429 20.83 37.43 40.02
C GLU A 429 19.63 36.74 40.66
N ARG A 430 18.62 37.52 41.07
CA ARG A 430 17.31 37.00 41.46
C ARG A 430 16.32 37.18 40.31
N LEU A 431 15.42 36.23 40.17
CA LEU A 431 14.21 36.36 39.36
C LEU A 431 13.09 36.91 40.27
N ALA A 432 12.61 38.11 39.99
CA ALA A 432 11.54 38.78 40.74
C ALA A 432 10.13 38.44 40.21
N GLY A 433 10.01 38.05 38.94
CA GLY A 433 8.74 37.73 38.29
C GLY A 433 8.85 36.71 37.16
N ILE A 434 7.69 36.21 36.72
CA ILE A 434 7.54 35.35 35.52
C ILE A 434 7.20 36.17 34.26
N ASP A 435 7.47 37.48 34.29
CA ASP A 435 7.41 38.31 33.09
C ASP A 435 8.40 37.81 32.03
N ARG A 436 8.01 37.86 30.75
CA ARG A 436 8.77 37.23 29.68
C ARG A 436 10.09 37.94 29.40
N ARG A 437 10.14 39.28 29.47
CA ARG A 437 11.39 40.03 29.35
C ARG A 437 12.32 39.69 30.50
N GLU A 438 11.78 39.57 31.72
CA GLU A 438 12.57 39.26 32.90
C GLU A 438 13.14 37.83 32.87
N VAL A 439 12.32 36.83 32.56
CA VAL A 439 12.76 35.43 32.42
C VAL A 439 13.76 35.27 31.29
N GLN A 440 13.56 35.93 30.14
CA GLN A 440 14.52 35.93 29.03
C GLN A 440 15.87 36.55 29.43
N ARG A 441 15.84 37.66 30.18
CA ARG A 441 17.04 38.33 30.72
C ARG A 441 17.77 37.43 31.73
N TYR A 442 17.03 36.79 32.65
CA TYR A 442 17.58 35.87 33.64
C TYR A 442 18.20 34.63 32.99
N ILE A 443 17.50 33.94 32.08
CA ILE A 443 18.03 32.77 31.35
C ILE A 443 19.28 33.15 30.54
N ALA A 444 19.28 34.29 29.85
CA ALA A 444 20.44 34.73 29.07
C ALA A 444 21.67 35.08 29.94
N SER A 445 21.46 35.53 31.18
CA SER A 445 22.53 35.79 32.16
C SER A 445 23.01 34.50 32.84
N ALA A 446 22.08 33.63 33.24
CA ALA A 446 22.31 32.36 33.93
C ALA A 446 23.16 31.36 33.14
N PHE A 447 23.03 31.34 31.81
CA PHE A 447 23.68 30.37 30.93
C PHE A 447 24.57 31.02 29.84
N ASP A 448 24.99 32.26 30.05
CA ASP A 448 25.89 33.07 29.20
C ASP A 448 25.49 33.17 27.69
N LEU A 449 24.20 33.03 27.40
CA LEU A 449 23.65 33.06 26.02
C LEU A 449 23.68 34.46 25.37
N ALA A 450 24.24 35.46 26.07
CA ALA A 450 24.36 36.83 25.59
C ALA A 450 25.35 36.98 24.42
N LEU A 451 26.41 36.15 24.37
CA LEU A 451 27.33 36.13 23.23
C LEU A 451 26.70 35.43 22.02
N ASP A 452 26.08 34.27 22.22
CA ASP A 452 25.36 33.52 21.20
C ASP A 452 24.31 34.38 20.48
N ALA A 453 23.47 35.09 21.25
CA ALA A 453 22.45 35.98 20.71
C ALA A 453 23.04 37.14 19.87
N ARG A 454 24.31 37.50 20.08
CA ARG A 454 25.04 38.52 19.30
C ARG A 454 25.70 37.93 18.04
N LEU A 455 26.21 36.70 18.09
CA LEU A 455 26.91 36.04 16.98
C LEU A 455 25.99 35.31 16.00
N PHE A 456 24.94 34.65 16.48
CA PHE A 456 24.12 33.74 15.66
C PHE A 456 22.82 34.34 15.11
N LEU A 457 22.56 35.62 15.34
CA LEU A 457 21.41 36.36 14.81
C LEU A 457 21.82 37.55 13.94
N ALA A 458 21.37 37.53 12.68
CA ALA A 458 21.34 38.70 11.82
C ALA A 458 20.31 39.73 12.35
N PRO A 459 20.49 41.04 12.09
CA PRO A 459 19.46 42.05 12.34
C PRO A 459 18.10 41.73 11.69
N GLU A 460 18.12 40.98 10.59
CA GLU A 460 16.97 40.52 9.81
C GLU A 460 16.19 39.44 10.57
N ASP A 461 16.89 38.47 11.17
CA ASP A 461 16.28 37.41 11.99
C ASP A 461 15.45 38.00 13.13
N ILE A 462 15.97 39.04 13.79
CA ILE A 462 15.30 39.70 14.91
C ILE A 462 13.98 40.34 14.46
N ARG A 463 13.93 40.93 13.26
CA ARG A 463 12.70 41.52 12.69
C ARG A 463 11.71 40.48 12.18
N TYR A 464 12.20 39.32 11.72
CA TYR A 464 11.36 38.21 11.28
C TYR A 464 10.70 37.47 12.46
N LEU A 465 11.48 37.16 13.49
CA LEU A 465 11.03 36.40 14.67
C LEU A 465 10.16 37.23 15.62
N LEU A 466 10.43 38.54 15.74
CA LEU A 466 9.67 39.46 16.58
C LEU A 466 8.92 40.47 15.70
N SER A 467 7.75 40.08 15.21
CA SER A 467 6.94 40.93 14.33
C SER A 467 6.39 42.19 15.03
N ASN A 468 6.01 42.06 16.31
CA ASN A 468 5.51 43.15 17.17
C ASN A 468 6.09 43.03 18.59
N PRO A 469 7.36 43.38 18.84
CA PRO A 469 7.93 43.43 20.19
C PRO A 469 7.40 44.66 20.96
N PRO A 470 7.30 44.60 22.30
CA PRO A 470 6.93 45.75 23.11
C PRO A 470 7.79 47.00 22.84
N PRO A 471 7.18 48.21 22.86
CA PRO A 471 7.85 49.43 22.39
C PRO A 471 9.04 49.85 23.27
N ASP A 472 9.02 49.50 24.55
CA ASP A 472 10.04 49.79 25.57
C ASP A 472 11.22 48.79 25.56
N TRP A 473 11.14 47.72 24.77
CA TRP A 473 12.23 46.75 24.65
C TRP A 473 13.42 47.36 23.89
N SER A 474 14.59 47.30 24.51
CA SER A 474 15.85 47.73 23.90
C SER A 474 16.25 46.82 22.72
N ALA A 475 17.22 47.26 21.93
CA ALA A 475 17.80 46.44 20.87
C ALA A 475 18.41 45.12 21.40
N GLU A 476 18.87 45.10 22.66
CA GLU A 476 19.40 43.89 23.28
C GLU A 476 18.30 42.97 23.83
N ASP A 477 17.21 43.52 24.36
CA ASP A 477 16.03 42.72 24.77
C ASP A 477 15.43 41.99 23.57
N ARG A 478 15.24 42.71 22.45
CA ARG A 478 14.76 42.12 21.18
C ARG A 478 15.72 41.03 20.67
N ARG A 479 17.04 41.24 20.79
CA ARG A 479 18.06 40.26 20.40
C ARG A 479 18.02 39.00 21.29
N ARG A 480 17.93 39.15 22.62
CA ARG A 480 17.77 38.03 23.56
C ARG A 480 16.49 37.24 23.26
N ALA A 481 15.37 37.92 23.14
CA ALA A 481 14.06 37.30 22.89
C ALA A 481 14.02 36.53 21.57
N ALA A 482 14.54 37.11 20.48
CA ALA A 482 14.65 36.43 19.20
C ALA A 482 15.55 35.18 19.26
N TYR A 483 16.65 35.22 20.03
CA TYR A 483 17.55 34.07 20.16
C TYR A 483 16.89 32.93 20.93
N LEU A 484 16.32 33.23 22.09
CA LEU A 484 15.64 32.25 22.93
C LEU A 484 14.41 31.65 22.23
N MET A 485 13.73 32.42 21.37
CA MET A 485 12.63 31.92 20.52
C MET A 485 13.15 31.01 19.40
N ARG A 486 14.19 31.42 18.65
CA ARG A 486 14.80 30.62 17.57
C ARG A 486 15.39 29.30 18.07
N SER A 487 15.98 29.31 19.27
CA SER A 487 16.56 28.13 19.92
C SER A 487 15.52 27.27 20.66
N GLY A 488 14.23 27.62 20.63
CA GLY A 488 13.16 26.88 21.31
C GLY A 488 13.15 26.98 22.85
N LEU A 489 14.04 27.80 23.42
CA LEU A 489 14.25 27.94 24.86
C LEU A 489 13.15 28.79 25.54
N VAL A 490 12.60 29.79 24.85
CA VAL A 490 11.44 30.57 25.31
C VAL A 490 10.53 30.87 24.11
N SER A 491 9.48 30.07 23.94
CA SER A 491 8.45 30.23 22.90
C SER A 491 7.25 31.02 23.42
N GLY A 492 6.64 31.90 22.62
CA GLY A 492 5.33 32.52 22.89
C GLY A 492 5.28 34.04 22.60
N PRO A 493 4.11 34.70 22.78
CA PRO A 493 3.94 36.12 22.51
C PRO A 493 4.79 36.97 23.47
N PRO A 494 5.50 38.01 22.99
CA PRO A 494 6.53 38.72 23.77
C PRO A 494 5.98 39.59 24.91
N ASP A 495 4.70 39.93 24.87
CA ASP A 495 3.98 40.86 25.74
C ASP A 495 3.24 40.19 26.92
N GLN A 496 3.31 38.87 27.05
CA GLN A 496 2.59 38.10 28.08
C GLN A 496 3.56 37.33 28.99
N PRO A 497 3.30 37.20 30.31
CA PRO A 497 4.08 36.34 31.20
C PRO A 497 4.17 34.88 30.70
N LEU A 498 5.13 34.10 31.20
CA LEU A 498 5.18 32.67 30.88
C LEU A 498 4.06 31.93 31.61
N THR A 499 3.32 31.12 30.86
CA THR A 499 2.46 30.07 31.41
C THR A 499 3.29 28.92 32.00
N GLU A 500 2.72 28.15 32.92
CA GLU A 500 3.36 26.96 33.51
C GLU A 500 3.83 25.97 32.42
N GLY A 501 3.00 25.74 31.38
CA GLY A 501 3.38 24.88 30.26
C GLY A 501 4.53 25.42 29.40
N GLU A 502 4.72 26.74 29.32
CA GLU A 502 5.91 27.33 28.69
C GLU A 502 7.14 27.17 29.59
N ILE A 503 7.02 27.38 30.90
CA ILE A 503 8.09 27.16 31.88
C ILE A 503 8.63 25.73 31.79
N GLU A 504 7.75 24.72 31.79
CA GLU A 504 8.18 23.33 31.73
C GLU A 504 8.83 22.96 30.38
N ARG A 505 8.40 23.56 29.26
CA ARG A 505 9.09 23.43 27.97
C ARG A 505 10.45 24.11 27.96
N SER A 506 10.56 25.31 28.50
CA SER A 506 11.82 26.05 28.65
C SER A 506 12.85 25.26 29.47
N LEU A 507 12.41 24.65 30.57
CA LEU A 507 13.27 23.82 31.44
C LEU A 507 13.78 22.55 30.74
N LEU A 508 12.93 21.86 29.96
CA LEU A 508 13.39 20.72 29.16
C LEU A 508 14.38 21.15 28.07
N ALA A 509 14.06 22.20 27.31
CA ALA A 509 14.90 22.66 26.20
C ALA A 509 16.29 23.13 26.70
N LEU A 510 16.36 23.79 27.86
CA LEU A 510 17.63 24.12 28.52
C LEU A 510 18.38 22.85 28.98
N ALA A 511 17.68 21.85 29.52
CA ALA A 511 18.31 20.59 29.94
C ALA A 511 18.88 19.77 28.76
N GLU A 512 18.23 19.80 27.60
CA GLU A 512 18.73 19.21 26.35
C GLU A 512 19.93 19.99 25.78
N LEU A 513 19.87 21.33 25.79
CA LEU A 513 20.96 22.21 25.36
C LEU A 513 22.23 21.99 26.20
N LEU A 514 22.08 22.02 27.53
CA LEU A 514 23.16 21.87 28.51
C LEU A 514 23.64 20.42 28.68
N ARG A 515 23.10 19.47 27.90
CA ARG A 515 23.41 18.02 27.94
C ARG A 515 23.13 17.31 29.27
N VAL A 516 22.42 17.98 30.20
CA VAL A 516 21.90 17.39 31.45
C VAL A 516 20.89 16.28 31.14
N VAL A 517 20.13 16.44 30.05
CA VAL A 517 19.35 15.38 29.42
C VAL A 517 19.86 15.12 28.01
N ARG A 518 20.06 13.85 27.66
CA ARG A 518 20.29 13.39 26.28
C ARG A 518 19.00 12.78 25.75
N ARG A 519 18.50 13.34 24.65
CA ARG A 519 17.41 12.77 23.84
C ARG A 519 17.96 11.77 22.80
N GLU A 520 17.21 10.71 22.55
CA GLU A 520 17.44 9.77 21.44
C GLU A 520 16.10 9.34 20.82
N ASP A 521 15.87 9.72 19.56
CA ASP A 521 14.69 9.27 18.80
C ASP A 521 14.98 7.89 18.18
N VAL A 522 14.06 6.94 18.36
CA VAL A 522 14.22 5.54 17.95
C VAL A 522 12.89 4.94 17.47
N SER A 523 12.93 3.80 16.76
CA SER A 523 11.76 2.94 16.61
C SER A 523 11.85 1.69 17.49
N PHE A 524 10.74 1.28 18.07
CA PHE A 524 10.63 0.09 18.91
C PHE A 524 10.87 -1.20 18.09
N LEU A 525 11.53 -2.20 18.67
CA LEU A 525 11.67 -3.53 18.06
C LEU A 525 11.11 -4.66 18.94
N SER A 526 11.43 -4.70 20.23
CA SER A 526 10.90 -5.74 21.15
C SER A 526 11.10 -5.40 22.63
N THR A 527 10.35 -6.07 23.51
CA THR A 527 10.62 -6.13 24.95
C THR A 527 10.82 -7.59 25.37
N ALA A 528 11.89 -7.88 26.10
CA ALA A 528 12.16 -9.21 26.68
C ALA A 528 13.00 -9.06 27.95
N ASP A 529 12.77 -9.90 28.97
CA ASP A 529 13.61 -10.02 30.17
C ASP A 529 13.97 -8.69 30.87
N GLY A 530 13.01 -7.77 30.97
CA GLY A 530 13.21 -6.45 31.57
C GLY A 530 13.97 -5.45 30.69
N LYS A 531 14.24 -5.77 29.43
CA LYS A 531 14.94 -4.94 28.45
C LYS A 531 14.01 -4.49 27.33
N ILE A 532 14.33 -3.34 26.73
CA ILE A 532 13.75 -2.82 25.50
C ILE A 532 14.81 -2.84 24.39
N THR A 533 14.45 -3.37 23.22
CA THR A 533 15.27 -3.31 22.01
C THR A 533 14.65 -2.32 21.04
N VAL A 534 15.47 -1.43 20.48
CA VAL A 534 15.08 -0.31 19.63
C VAL A 534 16.07 -0.13 18.47
N ARG A 535 15.60 0.43 17.35
CA ARG A 535 16.44 0.83 16.21
C ARG A 535 16.72 2.33 16.28
N SER A 536 18.00 2.66 16.42
CA SER A 536 18.55 4.02 16.41
C SER A 536 19.31 4.21 15.10
N GLY A 537 18.69 4.93 14.16
CA GLY A 537 19.18 5.06 12.78
C GLY A 537 19.26 3.70 12.07
N LYS A 538 20.48 3.21 11.81
CA LYS A 538 20.76 1.89 11.22
C LYS A 538 21.29 0.87 12.25
N THR A 539 21.27 1.19 13.53
CA THR A 539 21.82 0.34 14.61
C THR A 539 20.73 -0.12 15.57
N ASP A 540 20.67 -1.42 15.81
CA ASP A 540 19.78 -2.00 16.81
C ASP A 540 20.49 -2.00 18.17
N LYS A 541 19.80 -1.53 19.20
CA LYS A 541 20.34 -1.35 20.55
C LYS A 541 19.37 -1.94 21.57
N THR A 542 19.90 -2.59 22.59
CA THR A 542 19.11 -3.14 23.70
C THR A 542 19.49 -2.43 24.99
N TYR A 543 18.49 -1.93 25.71
CA TYR A 543 18.61 -1.18 26.95
C TYR A 543 17.81 -1.84 28.06
N ASP A 544 18.29 -1.76 29.30
CA ASP A 544 17.51 -2.14 30.48
C ASP A 544 16.39 -1.11 30.75
N LEU A 545 15.19 -1.60 31.10
CA LEU A 545 14.08 -0.75 31.55
C LEU A 545 14.19 -0.55 33.06
N PRO A 546 14.53 0.66 33.54
CA PRO A 546 14.77 0.88 34.97
C PRO A 546 13.45 1.01 35.73
N PRO A 547 13.41 0.62 37.03
CA PRO A 547 12.32 1.01 37.91
C PRO A 547 12.28 2.54 38.04
N GLY A 548 11.09 3.11 37.99
CA GLY A 548 10.90 4.58 38.04
C GLY A 548 11.03 5.29 36.68
N LEU A 549 10.76 4.59 35.57
CA LEU A 549 10.72 5.18 34.23
C LEU A 549 9.43 5.99 34.01
N ALA A 550 9.57 7.29 33.74
CA ALA A 550 8.44 8.14 33.40
C ALA A 550 8.00 7.91 31.94
N THR A 551 6.86 7.23 31.74
CA THR A 551 6.32 6.97 30.39
C THR A 551 5.18 7.92 30.02
N PHE A 552 5.21 8.44 28.79
CA PHE A 552 4.21 9.35 28.24
C PHE A 552 3.74 8.85 26.87
N ARG A 553 2.48 9.10 26.53
CA ARG A 553 1.88 8.65 25.27
C ARG A 553 0.98 9.75 24.68
N ARG A 554 0.98 9.88 23.35
CA ARG A 554 0.15 10.88 22.64
C ARG A 554 -1.34 10.64 22.94
N GLN A 555 -2.08 11.67 23.35
CA GLN A 555 -3.53 11.62 23.56
C GLN A 555 -4.13 12.96 23.08
N GLY A 556 -4.85 12.93 21.97
CA GLY A 556 -5.21 14.16 21.25
C GLY A 556 -3.95 14.94 20.84
N ASP A 557 -3.99 16.25 21.05
CA ASP A 557 -2.89 17.17 20.69
C ASP A 557 -1.72 17.17 21.69
N GLY A 558 -1.83 16.44 22.80
CA GLY A 558 -0.85 16.43 23.89
C GLY A 558 -0.16 15.09 24.14
N LEU A 559 0.88 15.12 24.98
CA LEU A 559 1.56 13.95 25.54
C LEU A 559 1.24 13.88 27.04
N TYR A 560 0.76 12.74 27.51
CA TYR A 560 0.33 12.55 28.90
C TYR A 560 0.84 11.23 29.48
N SER A 561 1.02 11.17 30.80
CA SER A 561 1.48 9.98 31.52
C SER A 561 0.56 8.78 31.26
N SER A 562 1.15 7.71 30.75
CA SER A 562 0.45 6.50 30.36
C SER A 562 1.44 5.39 30.09
N ALA A 563 1.04 4.14 30.29
CA ALA A 563 1.84 2.99 29.85
C ALA A 563 2.10 3.06 28.34
N LEU A 564 3.34 2.79 27.93
CA LEU A 564 3.63 2.60 26.51
C LEU A 564 2.92 1.32 26.04
N ALA A 565 2.31 1.37 24.87
CA ALA A 565 1.58 0.25 24.28
C ALA A 565 2.00 0.17 22.81
N MET A 566 3.06 -0.60 22.57
CA MET A 566 3.92 -0.53 21.38
C MET A 566 3.83 -1.79 20.52
N VAL A 567 3.90 -1.60 19.20
CA VAL A 567 4.23 -2.66 18.23
C VAL A 567 5.52 -2.33 17.49
N PRO A 568 6.27 -3.32 16.99
CA PRO A 568 7.57 -3.06 16.35
C PRO A 568 7.44 -2.07 15.17
N GLY A 569 8.33 -1.10 15.12
CA GLY A 569 8.26 0.06 14.23
C GLY A 569 7.53 1.29 14.79
N ASP A 570 6.93 1.24 15.99
CA ASP A 570 6.40 2.44 16.65
C ASP A 570 7.52 3.42 17.04
N LEU A 571 7.28 4.73 16.91
CA LEU A 571 8.26 5.78 17.21
C LEU A 571 8.26 6.15 18.69
N LEU A 572 9.46 6.19 19.27
CA LEU A 572 9.72 6.57 20.66
C LEU A 572 10.77 7.68 20.73
N THR A 573 10.69 8.51 21.77
CA THR A 573 11.81 9.35 22.19
C THR A 573 12.26 8.93 23.59
N LEU A 574 13.52 8.52 23.70
CA LEU A 574 14.15 8.10 24.95
C LEU A 574 14.94 9.27 25.54
N PHE A 575 14.72 9.55 26.82
CA PHE A 575 15.39 10.63 27.56
C PHE A 575 16.29 10.04 28.64
N TRP A 576 17.56 10.46 28.63
CA TRP A 576 18.64 9.91 29.45
C TRP A 576 19.27 11.00 30.32
N GLN A 577 19.59 10.67 31.57
CA GLN A 577 20.41 11.50 32.46
C GLN A 577 21.71 10.73 32.73
N GLY A 578 22.81 11.16 32.10
CA GLY A 578 23.98 10.29 31.93
C GLY A 578 23.60 8.99 31.21
N ASP A 579 24.03 7.85 31.75
CA ASP A 579 23.70 6.51 31.23
C ASP A 579 22.35 5.96 31.71
N ARG A 580 21.63 6.68 32.59
CA ARG A 580 20.32 6.25 33.11
C ARG A 580 19.19 6.72 32.20
N LEU A 581 18.39 5.80 31.69
CA LEU A 581 17.09 6.11 31.09
C LEU A 581 16.14 6.66 32.17
N VAL A 582 15.53 7.83 31.94
CA VAL A 582 14.70 8.53 32.94
C VAL A 582 13.27 8.80 32.46
N ALA A 583 13.07 8.98 31.16
CA ALA A 583 11.74 9.07 30.57
C ALA A 583 11.67 8.47 29.15
N ALA A 584 10.48 8.13 28.71
CA ALA A 584 10.20 7.72 27.34
C ALA A 584 8.83 8.25 26.87
N THR A 585 8.77 8.87 25.69
CA THR A 585 7.50 9.18 25.01
C THR A 585 7.23 8.14 23.91
N GLN A 586 5.96 7.80 23.69
CA GLN A 586 5.50 7.07 22.50
C GLN A 586 4.56 7.95 21.67
N GLU A 587 4.84 8.01 20.38
CA GLU A 587 3.95 8.58 19.38
C GLU A 587 2.95 7.52 18.91
N ILE A 588 1.66 7.86 18.86
CA ILE A 588 0.62 6.96 18.35
C ILE A 588 0.47 7.15 16.84
N ASP A 589 0.68 6.07 16.10
CA ASP A 589 0.20 5.95 14.72
C ASP A 589 -1.33 5.77 14.72
N LEU A 590 -2.04 6.73 14.13
CA LEU A 590 -3.51 6.76 14.09
C LEU A 590 -4.10 5.76 13.07
N ASP A 591 -3.30 5.26 12.12
CA ASP A 591 -3.71 4.22 11.18
C ASP A 591 -3.62 2.80 11.78
N GLY A 592 -3.00 2.70 12.97
CA GLY A 592 -3.03 1.55 13.86
C GLY A 592 -1.74 0.74 13.87
N ILE A 593 -1.87 -0.57 14.08
CA ILE A 593 -0.74 -1.50 14.25
C ILE A 593 -0.48 -2.42 13.05
N ALA A 594 -1.25 -2.25 11.97
CA ALA A 594 -1.15 -3.03 10.74
C ALA A 594 0.22 -2.87 10.07
N PHE A 595 0.71 -3.91 9.40
CA PHE A 595 1.98 -3.84 8.68
C PHE A 595 1.90 -2.87 7.49
N ASP A 596 0.71 -2.68 6.89
CA ASP A 596 0.49 -1.81 5.74
C ASP A 596 0.13 -0.35 6.10
N ARG A 597 0.24 0.04 7.38
CA ARG A 597 -0.08 1.39 7.88
C ARG A 597 0.72 2.51 7.21
N SER A 598 1.95 2.24 6.77
CA SER A 598 2.80 3.22 6.06
C SER A 598 2.39 3.48 4.61
N SER A 599 1.30 2.87 4.13
CA SER A 599 0.78 3.13 2.77
C SER A 599 0.03 4.46 2.71
N PRO A 600 0.24 5.31 1.69
CA PRO A 600 -0.64 6.46 1.42
C PRO A 600 -2.06 6.04 0.98
N TYR A 601 -2.30 4.73 0.81
CA TYR A 601 -3.60 4.13 0.55
C TYR A 601 -4.12 3.30 1.74
N SER A 602 -3.52 3.43 2.93
CA SER A 602 -4.00 2.84 4.19
C SER A 602 -5.46 3.21 4.45
N ASN A 603 -5.84 4.44 4.09
CA ASN A 603 -7.17 5.03 4.21
C ASN A 603 -7.43 5.91 3.00
N TRP A 604 -8.68 6.01 2.56
CA TRP A 604 -9.09 6.91 1.48
C TRP A 604 -10.55 7.34 1.63
N THR A 605 -10.86 8.50 1.06
CA THR A 605 -12.24 8.99 0.88
C THR A 605 -12.41 9.45 -0.56
N ARG A 606 -13.54 9.09 -1.18
CA ARG A 606 -13.88 9.44 -2.56
C ARG A 606 -15.37 9.75 -2.65
N PHE A 607 -15.70 10.93 -3.18
CA PHE A 607 -17.08 11.26 -3.56
C PHE A 607 -17.31 10.93 -5.03
N ARG A 608 -18.49 10.42 -5.37
CA ARG A 608 -18.98 10.26 -6.74
C ARG A 608 -20.40 10.77 -6.84
N THR A 609 -20.68 11.61 -7.83
CA THR A 609 -22.05 12.07 -8.11
C THR A 609 -22.90 10.94 -8.69
N ASP A 610 -24.22 11.07 -8.66
CA ASP A 610 -25.11 10.10 -9.31
C ASP A 610 -24.83 10.01 -10.82
N SER A 611 -24.56 11.12 -11.50
CA SER A 611 -24.17 11.16 -12.93
C SER A 611 -22.86 10.43 -13.20
N GLN A 612 -21.87 10.54 -12.31
CA GLN A 612 -20.59 9.80 -12.43
C GLN A 612 -20.80 8.30 -12.24
N LEU A 613 -21.65 7.89 -11.30
CA LEU A 613 -21.99 6.47 -11.12
C LEU A 613 -22.85 5.93 -12.25
N ALA A 614 -23.82 6.71 -12.77
CA ALA A 614 -24.59 6.36 -13.96
C ALA A 614 -23.70 6.15 -15.19
N ALA A 615 -22.67 7.00 -15.37
CA ALA A 615 -21.70 6.83 -16.45
C ALA A 615 -20.89 5.52 -16.29
N GLN A 616 -20.40 5.20 -15.09
CA GLN A 616 -19.66 3.94 -14.83
C GLN A 616 -20.55 2.69 -14.96
N VAL A 617 -21.80 2.77 -14.50
CA VAL A 617 -22.80 1.69 -14.65
C VAL A 617 -23.12 1.48 -16.12
N ASN A 618 -23.47 2.51 -16.89
CA ASN A 618 -23.75 2.38 -18.33
C ASN A 618 -22.51 1.92 -19.14
N THR A 619 -21.30 2.31 -18.73
CA THR A 619 -20.04 1.82 -19.34
C THR A 619 -19.87 0.31 -19.18
N ARG A 620 -20.45 -0.28 -18.13
CA ARG A 620 -20.36 -1.72 -17.84
C ARG A 620 -21.60 -2.51 -18.23
N PHE A 621 -22.76 -1.86 -18.23
CA PHE A 621 -24.08 -2.40 -18.52
C PHE A 621 -24.83 -1.41 -19.44
N PRO A 622 -24.54 -1.39 -20.75
CA PRO A 622 -25.10 -0.39 -21.67
C PRO A 622 -26.63 -0.39 -21.69
N GLY A 623 -27.21 0.80 -21.53
CA GLY A 623 -28.67 0.99 -21.40
C GLY A 623 -29.21 0.83 -19.98
N MET A 624 -28.36 0.60 -18.97
CA MET A 624 -28.74 0.62 -17.55
C MET A 624 -28.42 1.97 -16.91
N GLY A 625 -29.45 2.63 -16.36
CA GLY A 625 -29.28 3.82 -15.52
C GLY A 625 -28.83 3.49 -14.09
N PHE A 626 -28.64 4.52 -13.26
CA PHE A 626 -28.27 4.37 -11.84
C PHE A 626 -29.13 5.27 -10.96
N GLN A 627 -29.77 4.67 -9.97
CA GLN A 627 -30.54 5.37 -8.94
C GLN A 627 -29.93 5.14 -7.55
N SER A 628 -29.55 3.89 -7.26
CA SER A 628 -28.93 3.48 -5.99
C SER A 628 -28.21 2.13 -6.13
N PHE A 629 -27.55 1.71 -5.05
CA PHE A 629 -27.10 0.33 -4.87
C PHE A 629 -27.27 -0.12 -3.41
N GLU A 630 -27.34 -1.43 -3.22
CA GLU A 630 -27.36 -2.11 -1.91
C GLU A 630 -26.13 -3.02 -1.79
N ILE A 631 -25.54 -3.12 -0.60
CA ILE A 631 -24.44 -4.05 -0.30
C ILE A 631 -25.04 -5.38 0.17
N ILE A 632 -24.92 -6.40 -0.67
CA ILE A 632 -25.58 -7.71 -0.47
C ILE A 632 -24.71 -8.65 0.37
N SER A 633 -23.37 -8.57 0.25
CA SER A 633 -22.47 -9.39 1.07
C SER A 633 -21.11 -8.72 1.32
N ARG A 634 -20.46 -9.16 2.41
CA ARG A 634 -19.06 -8.86 2.73
C ARG A 634 -18.30 -10.14 3.06
N GLY A 635 -16.99 -10.14 2.77
CA GLY A 635 -16.07 -11.20 3.17
C GLY A 635 -15.51 -11.02 4.59
N VAL A 636 -14.53 -11.83 4.94
CA VAL A 636 -13.91 -11.89 6.29
C VAL A 636 -13.11 -10.62 6.58
N SER A 637 -12.48 -10.03 5.56
CA SER A 637 -11.77 -8.76 5.67
C SER A 637 -12.71 -7.54 5.71
N GLY A 638 -14.03 -7.76 5.68
CA GLY A 638 -15.04 -6.70 5.56
C GLY A 638 -15.19 -6.13 4.16
N ARG A 639 -14.46 -6.63 3.15
CA ARG A 639 -14.59 -6.22 1.74
C ARG A 639 -15.99 -6.52 1.21
N VAL A 640 -16.55 -5.61 0.40
CA VAL A 640 -17.81 -5.85 -0.30
C VAL A 640 -17.61 -6.93 -1.36
N GLY A 641 -18.21 -8.10 -1.12
CA GLY A 641 -18.16 -9.23 -2.05
C GLY A 641 -19.25 -9.16 -3.11
N LYS A 642 -20.38 -8.50 -2.82
CA LYS A 642 -21.49 -8.32 -3.78
C LYS A 642 -22.28 -7.05 -3.50
N ILE A 643 -22.68 -6.35 -4.57
CA ILE A 643 -23.73 -5.33 -4.56
C ILE A 643 -24.89 -5.71 -5.49
N ARG A 644 -26.05 -5.09 -5.25
CA ARG A 644 -27.14 -4.98 -6.22
C ARG A 644 -27.28 -3.52 -6.62
N ILE A 645 -27.29 -3.25 -7.91
CA ILE A 645 -27.52 -1.92 -8.48
C ILE A 645 -28.98 -1.81 -8.89
N PHE A 646 -29.59 -0.67 -8.62
CA PHE A 646 -30.95 -0.32 -9.05
C PHE A 646 -30.86 0.78 -10.10
N GLY A 647 -31.35 0.47 -11.29
CA GLY A 647 -31.41 1.39 -12.43
C GLY A 647 -32.84 1.80 -12.75
N ASP A 648 -33.01 2.52 -13.86
CA ASP A 648 -34.31 3.00 -14.30
C ASP A 648 -35.26 1.87 -14.70
N ASN A 649 -36.57 2.17 -14.73
CA ASN A 649 -37.63 1.22 -15.10
C ASN A 649 -37.61 -0.09 -14.28
N ALA A 650 -37.21 -0.01 -13.00
CA ALA A 650 -37.04 -1.13 -12.08
C ALA A 650 -36.01 -2.21 -12.52
N GLN A 651 -35.07 -1.85 -13.40
CA GLN A 651 -33.92 -2.69 -13.71
C GLN A 651 -33.06 -2.93 -12.46
N THR A 652 -32.60 -4.16 -12.27
CA THR A 652 -31.62 -4.49 -11.23
C THR A 652 -30.48 -5.32 -11.80
N MET A 653 -29.27 -5.14 -11.27
CA MET A 653 -28.09 -5.87 -11.69
C MET A 653 -27.25 -6.27 -10.47
N ASP A 654 -26.91 -7.55 -10.39
CA ASP A 654 -26.02 -8.09 -9.36
C ASP A 654 -24.56 -8.00 -9.84
N VAL A 655 -23.69 -7.46 -8.99
CA VAL A 655 -22.27 -7.24 -9.30
C VAL A 655 -21.40 -7.80 -8.18
N ASP A 656 -20.55 -8.78 -8.52
CA ASP A 656 -19.75 -9.57 -7.57
C ASP A 656 -18.24 -9.29 -7.69
N GLY A 657 -17.54 -9.46 -6.57
CA GLY A 657 -16.08 -9.37 -6.45
C GLY A 657 -15.50 -8.06 -6.95
N LEU A 658 -14.36 -8.12 -7.66
CA LEU A 658 -13.67 -6.93 -8.16
C LEU A 658 -14.47 -6.09 -9.16
N ALA A 659 -15.55 -6.63 -9.75
CA ALA A 659 -16.44 -5.81 -10.57
C ALA A 659 -17.10 -4.68 -9.76
N VAL A 660 -17.33 -4.86 -8.45
CA VAL A 660 -17.83 -3.81 -7.54
C VAL A 660 -16.89 -2.60 -7.55
N ARG A 661 -15.57 -2.84 -7.51
CA ARG A 661 -14.54 -1.79 -7.47
C ARG A 661 -14.63 -0.87 -8.68
N TRP A 662 -14.74 -1.45 -9.88
CA TRP A 662 -14.80 -0.67 -11.12
C TRP A 662 -16.16 0.00 -11.33
N THR A 663 -17.26 -0.70 -11.02
CA THR A 663 -18.62 -0.17 -11.25
C THR A 663 -18.96 1.04 -10.38
N LEU A 664 -18.38 1.11 -9.18
CA LEU A 664 -18.52 2.25 -8.27
C LEU A 664 -17.34 3.25 -8.36
N ASP A 665 -16.35 2.98 -9.23
CA ASP A 665 -15.06 3.67 -9.33
C ASP A 665 -14.44 3.97 -7.95
N VAL A 666 -13.94 2.93 -7.27
CA VAL A 666 -13.28 3.02 -5.95
C VAL A 666 -11.86 2.39 -5.94
N PRO A 667 -10.98 2.76 -4.99
CA PRO A 667 -9.64 2.17 -4.87
C PRO A 667 -9.59 0.72 -4.36
N ASP A 668 -10.59 0.28 -3.61
CA ASP A 668 -10.72 -1.07 -3.05
C ASP A 668 -12.22 -1.36 -2.76
N THR A 669 -12.60 -2.62 -2.54
CA THR A 669 -13.95 -3.01 -2.09
C THR A 669 -14.12 -2.91 -0.56
N LEU A 670 -13.05 -2.62 0.19
CA LEU A 670 -13.09 -2.36 1.64
C LEU A 670 -13.56 -0.93 1.93
N PHE A 671 -14.87 -0.69 1.80
CA PHE A 671 -15.47 0.63 2.03
C PHE A 671 -16.79 0.59 2.81
N THR A 672 -17.12 1.75 3.38
CA THR A 672 -18.49 2.17 3.73
C THR A 672 -18.94 3.25 2.75
N ALA A 673 -20.25 3.39 2.55
CA ALA A 673 -20.82 4.36 1.60
C ALA A 673 -21.99 5.11 2.25
N LYS A 674 -22.03 6.43 2.04
CA LYS A 674 -23.07 7.32 2.57
C LYS A 674 -23.62 8.19 1.44
N ARG A 675 -24.93 8.10 1.21
CA ARG A 675 -25.66 9.00 0.31
C ARG A 675 -25.60 10.44 0.84
N LEU A 676 -25.23 11.39 -0.01
CA LEU A 676 -25.29 12.82 0.24
C LEU A 676 -26.22 13.49 -0.77
N ALA A 677 -26.89 14.54 -0.32
CA ALA A 677 -27.71 15.43 -1.15
C ALA A 677 -27.52 16.88 -0.64
N PRO A 678 -26.37 17.52 -0.94
CA PRO A 678 -26.17 18.94 -0.66
C PRO A 678 -27.18 19.78 -1.47
N LYS A 679 -27.50 21.00 -0.99
CA LYS A 679 -28.46 21.88 -1.68
C LYS A 679 -27.91 22.43 -2.99
N ASP A 680 -26.63 22.78 -2.99
CA ASP A 680 -25.99 23.61 -4.03
C ASP A 680 -24.99 22.80 -4.89
N SER A 681 -25.15 21.48 -4.95
CA SER A 681 -24.29 20.56 -5.72
C SER A 681 -25.04 19.27 -6.04
N GLU A 682 -24.56 18.51 -7.03
CA GLU A 682 -25.21 17.25 -7.44
C GLU A 682 -25.21 16.22 -6.28
N PRO A 683 -26.33 15.51 -6.03
CA PRO A 683 -26.37 14.36 -5.14
C PRO A 683 -25.39 13.25 -5.55
N GLY A 684 -25.03 12.40 -4.60
CA GLY A 684 -24.10 11.31 -4.84
C GLY A 684 -23.75 10.52 -3.59
N TRP A 685 -22.63 9.81 -3.66
CA TRP A 685 -22.17 8.88 -2.63
C TRP A 685 -20.77 9.24 -2.16
N LEU A 686 -20.63 9.42 -0.85
CA LEU A 686 -19.35 9.50 -0.16
C LEU A 686 -18.92 8.09 0.24
N PHE A 687 -17.84 7.61 -0.38
CA PHE A 687 -17.18 6.37 -0.03
C PHE A 687 -15.99 6.66 0.90
N THR A 688 -15.91 5.95 2.01
CA THR A 688 -14.76 5.99 2.92
C THR A 688 -14.29 4.55 3.16
N GLY A 689 -13.03 4.28 2.88
CA GLY A 689 -12.48 2.93 2.83
C GLY A 689 -10.98 2.86 3.12
N ARG A 690 -10.43 1.65 3.00
CA ARG A 690 -9.01 1.33 3.25
C ARG A 690 -8.46 0.42 2.15
N GLY A 691 -7.14 0.40 1.98
CA GLY A 691 -6.48 -0.47 1.02
C GLY A 691 -6.54 -0.01 -0.43
N PHE A 692 -5.79 -0.71 -1.28
CA PHE A 692 -5.67 -0.48 -2.72
C PHE A 692 -5.28 -1.79 -3.41
N GLY A 693 -6.16 -2.29 -4.29
CA GLY A 693 -5.92 -3.54 -5.02
C GLY A 693 -7.13 -4.46 -5.01
N HIS A 694 -6.88 -5.73 -4.69
CA HIS A 694 -7.90 -6.76 -4.43
C HIS A 694 -7.77 -7.37 -3.03
N GLY A 695 -6.66 -7.17 -2.32
CA GLY A 695 -6.48 -7.63 -0.94
C GLY A 695 -6.40 -9.14 -0.75
N VAL A 696 -6.12 -9.92 -1.81
CA VAL A 696 -6.01 -11.39 -1.76
C VAL A 696 -4.54 -11.79 -1.86
N GLY A 697 -4.12 -12.77 -1.06
CA GLY A 697 -2.72 -13.22 -0.99
C GLY A 697 -1.82 -12.16 -0.35
N MET A 698 -0.63 -11.92 -0.91
CA MET A 698 0.37 -11.05 -0.26
C MET A 698 0.04 -9.57 -0.35
N CYS A 699 0.05 -8.87 0.78
CA CYS A 699 0.05 -7.41 0.82
C CYS A 699 1.48 -6.89 0.59
N GLN A 700 1.72 -6.04 -0.41
CA GLN A 700 3.06 -5.55 -0.74
C GLN A 700 3.60 -4.60 0.34
N VAL A 701 2.82 -3.60 0.75
CA VAL A 701 3.22 -2.70 1.86
C VAL A 701 3.24 -3.46 3.19
N GLY A 702 2.37 -4.47 3.35
CA GLY A 702 2.39 -5.36 4.51
C GLY A 702 3.66 -6.21 4.59
N ALA A 703 4.15 -6.76 3.47
CA ALA A 703 5.43 -7.45 3.39
C ALA A 703 6.61 -6.52 3.71
N TYR A 704 6.56 -5.26 3.25
CA TYR A 704 7.52 -4.23 3.65
C TYR A 704 7.50 -3.94 5.16
N GLY A 705 6.32 -3.72 5.74
CA GLY A 705 6.16 -3.52 7.19
C GLY A 705 6.64 -4.72 8.01
N MET A 706 6.35 -5.94 7.57
CA MET A 706 6.90 -7.16 8.18
C MET A 706 8.44 -7.20 8.13
N ALA A 707 9.03 -6.87 6.97
CA ALA A 707 10.49 -6.86 6.81
C ALA A 707 11.17 -5.76 7.67
N GLN A 708 10.55 -4.58 7.82
CA GLN A 708 11.03 -3.54 8.74
C GLN A 708 11.12 -4.04 10.19
N ARG A 709 10.16 -4.88 10.60
CA ARG A 709 10.11 -5.54 11.92
C ARG A 709 11.04 -6.75 12.06
N GLY A 710 11.76 -7.11 10.99
CA GLY A 710 12.78 -8.16 11.00
C GLY A 710 12.32 -9.54 10.52
N HIS A 711 11.10 -9.69 10.02
CA HIS A 711 10.65 -10.95 9.42
C HIS A 711 11.42 -11.24 8.11
N THR A 712 11.83 -12.50 7.94
CA THR A 712 12.44 -12.98 6.70
C THR A 712 11.40 -13.13 5.58
N TYR A 713 11.87 -13.16 4.32
CA TYR A 713 11.01 -13.44 3.17
C TYR A 713 10.20 -14.74 3.31
N ARG A 714 10.72 -15.72 4.06
CA ARG A 714 10.06 -17.01 4.29
C ARG A 714 8.83 -16.84 5.17
N GLU A 715 8.99 -16.18 6.30
CA GLU A 715 7.90 -15.90 7.25
C GLU A 715 6.82 -15.06 6.59
N ILE A 716 7.20 -14.00 5.86
CA ILE A 716 6.30 -13.15 5.07
C ILE A 716 5.44 -14.00 4.12
N LEU A 717 6.06 -14.87 3.32
CA LEU A 717 5.33 -15.69 2.35
C LEU A 717 4.42 -16.72 3.05
N THR A 718 4.89 -17.39 4.10
CA THR A 718 4.07 -18.36 4.85
C THR A 718 2.93 -17.72 5.67
N HIS A 719 3.04 -16.43 5.99
CA HIS A 719 1.97 -15.65 6.61
C HIS A 719 0.85 -15.35 5.61
N TYR A 720 1.18 -14.84 4.41
CA TYR A 720 0.17 -14.45 3.42
C TYR A 720 -0.40 -15.60 2.58
N TYR A 721 0.32 -16.71 2.45
CA TYR A 721 -0.13 -17.88 1.69
C TYR A 721 -0.23 -19.10 2.63
N THR A 722 -1.46 -19.46 2.99
CA THR A 722 -1.72 -20.43 4.06
C THR A 722 -1.29 -21.86 3.67
N GLY A 723 -0.34 -22.41 4.43
CA GLY A 723 0.10 -23.81 4.27
C GLY A 723 0.91 -24.08 3.00
N VAL A 724 1.61 -23.09 2.47
CA VAL A 724 2.58 -23.26 1.37
C VAL A 724 3.97 -23.60 1.88
N GLU A 725 4.78 -24.18 1.00
CA GLU A 725 6.19 -24.50 1.21
C GLU A 725 7.06 -23.79 0.17
N LEU A 726 8.30 -23.43 0.51
CA LEU A 726 9.27 -22.90 -0.46
C LEU A 726 10.00 -24.06 -1.16
N GLY A 727 9.66 -24.29 -2.43
CA GLY A 727 10.36 -25.23 -3.31
C GLY A 727 11.41 -24.54 -4.21
N ARG A 728 11.99 -25.33 -5.11
CA ARG A 728 12.72 -24.83 -6.29
C ARG A 728 12.10 -25.38 -7.56
N ALA A 729 11.94 -24.53 -8.57
CA ALA A 729 11.51 -24.96 -9.89
C ALA A 729 12.58 -25.87 -10.53
N ARG A 730 12.26 -27.15 -10.72
CA ARG A 730 13.09 -28.12 -11.45
C ARG A 730 12.56 -28.26 -12.87
N TRP A 731 12.98 -27.37 -13.76
CA TRP A 731 12.59 -27.44 -15.17
C TRP A 731 13.31 -28.61 -15.87
N LYS A 732 12.54 -29.59 -16.37
CA LYS A 732 13.00 -30.46 -17.45
C LYS A 732 12.73 -29.71 -18.75
N GLY A 733 13.77 -29.39 -19.51
CA GLY A 733 13.65 -28.65 -20.77
C GLY A 733 12.63 -29.31 -21.70
N ARG A 734 11.77 -28.49 -22.34
CA ARG A 734 10.94 -28.93 -23.47
C ARG A 734 11.88 -29.27 -24.62
N THR A 735 12.16 -30.56 -24.81
CA THR A 735 12.87 -31.06 -25.99
C THR A 735 12.13 -30.61 -27.25
N ALA A 736 12.81 -29.88 -28.13
CA ALA A 736 12.26 -29.42 -29.41
C ALA A 736 12.10 -30.60 -30.39
N ALA A 737 11.06 -31.40 -30.20
CA ALA A 737 10.64 -32.48 -31.08
C ALA A 737 9.11 -32.47 -31.20
N GLY A 738 8.59 -32.40 -32.41
CA GLY A 738 7.15 -32.33 -32.67
C GLY A 738 6.44 -33.66 -32.47
N GLY A 739 5.16 -33.59 -32.10
CA GLY A 739 4.28 -34.76 -31.99
C GLY A 739 2.84 -34.33 -31.77
N THR A 740 1.97 -34.61 -32.74
CA THR A 740 0.53 -34.34 -32.66
C THR A 740 -0.16 -35.28 -31.67
N LYS A 741 -1.12 -34.73 -30.92
CA LYS A 741 -2.31 -35.41 -30.38
C LYS A 741 -3.37 -34.40 -29.98
#